data_AF-A0A6A4SLY9-F1
#
_entry.id   AF-A0A6A4SLY9-F1
#
_cell.length_a   1.000
_cell.length_b   1.000
_cell.length_c   1.000
_cell.angle_alpha   90.00
_cell.angle_beta   90.00
_cell.angle_gamma   90.00
#
_symmetry.space_group_name_H-M   'P 1'
#
loop_
_entity.id
_entity.type
_entity.pdbx_description
1 polymer ?
#
loop_
_entity_poly.entity_id
_entity_poly.type
_entity_poly.pdbx_seq_one_letter_code
_entity_poly.pdbx_strand_id
1 'polypeptide(L)'
;MLAPSLMANYCTELHDDQANKVDKYLHSLLLSDETLMELSIRFRREMDKGLCRDTNPTAAVKMLPTFVRSTPDGTEQGEFLTLDLGGSNFRVLLVKVVGNGKQKVEIENQIYAIPEHLMRGCGAKLFDHIADCLSDFLEKMGIKDKKLPLGFTFSFPCQQTKLDESVLMSWTKGFKSSGVEGKDVVNLLRKSIKKRGDFDIDIVAVINDTVGTMMTCGYDDQHCEIGLIVGTGTNACYMEQMRNLEVLDGDEGRMCVNTEWGAFGDDGALEDLRTDIDREIDAGSLNTGKQLFEKMISGMYMGEMVRLILVRMTKEQLLFQGKTTAELLTTGSFNSKYIYAIDSDKDDEGLTSAEKVLRGLSLDPSVEDCIATQRVCQIVSTRAAHLCAATLVAVLRQIRDNKAAEKLRTTIGVDGSVYKNHPEFSRRLHKMVRRLVPDCDVRFLQSQDGSGKGAAMVTAVAYRLAAQHAERQGILDTLRLSREQLLEVKKRMSVEMVRGLSKQNREQASVKMLPTYVRSTPDGTEHGDFLALDLGGSSFRVLLVRMQSGKGHNVDMHHKIYSIPQETMQGTGEQLFSHIVYCIADFLEYMGMRGASLPLGFTFSFPCHQSKLDQGILLKWTKGFKASGCEGQDVVTLLKEAVCRKREFDLNFVAVVNDTVGTMMTCGYEDPNCEVGLIVGTGTNACYMEEMHNIELVEGDDGRMCVNMEWGAFGDNGELDDFCTQFDHTVDDCSNYPGKQRYEKMISGMYLGEIVRNVLIDFTAKGLLFRGKLSEQLKTRGIFETKFLSQIERDRLAMRQVRSILQHLGLTSSTCDDSVVVKEVCLVVARRAAQLCGAGLAAVVDKIRQNRNLNQLSITVGVDGTLYKTHPHFSRIMQETLQDLAPQCQVTFHKSEDGSGKGAALITAVACRVKSEGHH
;
A
#
# COMPACT_ATOMS: atom_id res chain seq x y z
N MET A 1 27.63 -47.22 -67.42
CA MET A 1 26.56 -46.92 -66.45
C MET A 1 27.07 -47.28 -65.08
N LEU A 2 27.53 -46.30 -64.30
CA LEU A 2 27.84 -46.48 -62.88
C LEU A 2 26.53 -46.42 -62.10
N ALA A 3 26.33 -47.33 -61.15
CA ALA A 3 25.07 -47.55 -60.46
C ALA A 3 24.63 -46.34 -59.61
N PRO A 4 23.33 -46.03 -59.50
CA PRO A 4 22.80 -44.93 -58.68
C PRO A 4 23.21 -45.00 -57.20
N SER A 5 23.47 -46.20 -56.67
CA SER A 5 23.92 -46.42 -55.30
C SER A 5 25.37 -45.98 -55.03
N LEU A 6 26.24 -45.98 -56.04
CA LEU A 6 27.62 -45.50 -55.93
C LEU A 6 27.68 -43.97 -55.91
N MET A 7 26.82 -43.30 -56.68
CA MET A 7 26.67 -41.83 -56.64
C MET A 7 26.06 -41.36 -55.31
N ALA A 8 25.06 -42.07 -54.79
CA ALA A 8 24.45 -41.74 -53.50
C ALA A 8 25.45 -41.87 -52.32
N ASN A 9 26.23 -42.96 -52.29
CA ASN A 9 27.27 -43.18 -51.27
C ASN A 9 28.44 -42.18 -51.39
N TYR A 10 28.84 -41.83 -52.62
CA TYR A 10 29.90 -40.83 -52.85
C TYR A 10 29.45 -39.42 -52.45
N CYS A 11 28.20 -39.05 -52.72
CA CYS A 11 27.62 -37.79 -52.25
C CYS A 11 27.50 -37.73 -50.72
N THR A 12 27.22 -38.85 -50.03
CA THR A 12 27.19 -38.87 -48.56
C THR A 12 28.59 -38.78 -47.95
N GLU A 13 29.59 -39.48 -48.50
CA GLU A 13 30.98 -39.37 -48.04
C GLU A 13 31.57 -37.96 -48.25
N LEU A 14 31.26 -37.30 -49.38
CA LEU A 14 31.65 -35.91 -49.65
C LEU A 14 30.95 -34.92 -48.72
N HIS A 15 29.67 -35.16 -48.42
CA HIS A 15 28.89 -34.35 -47.48
C HIS A 15 29.51 -34.41 -46.07
N ASP A 16 29.87 -35.60 -45.61
CA ASP A 16 30.49 -35.79 -44.30
C ASP A 16 31.92 -35.21 -44.23
N ASP A 17 32.74 -35.32 -45.28
CA ASP A 17 34.10 -34.75 -45.27
C ASP A 17 34.09 -33.21 -45.20
N GLN A 18 33.23 -32.54 -46.00
CA GLN A 18 33.17 -31.08 -45.95
C GLN A 18 32.53 -30.55 -44.67
N ALA A 19 31.45 -31.18 -44.18
CA ALA A 19 30.86 -30.80 -42.91
C ALA A 19 31.88 -30.89 -41.76
N ASN A 20 32.71 -31.95 -41.74
CA ASN A 20 33.77 -32.12 -40.76
C ASN A 20 34.88 -31.05 -40.85
N LYS A 21 35.20 -30.55 -42.05
CA LYS A 21 36.16 -29.44 -42.22
C LYS A 21 35.60 -28.14 -41.66
N VAL A 22 34.32 -27.85 -41.92
CA VAL A 22 33.63 -26.68 -41.33
C VAL A 22 33.58 -26.78 -39.81
N ASP A 23 33.28 -27.95 -39.26
CA ASP A 23 33.24 -28.18 -37.80
C ASP A 23 34.60 -27.92 -37.14
N LYS A 24 35.69 -28.38 -37.76
CA LYS A 24 37.06 -28.10 -37.27
C LYS A 24 37.38 -26.62 -37.35
N TYR A 25 37.01 -25.96 -38.45
CA TYR A 25 37.24 -24.53 -38.65
C TYR A 25 36.49 -23.68 -37.62
N LEU A 26 35.24 -24.04 -37.34
CA LEU A 26 34.33 -23.33 -36.43
C LEU A 26 34.23 -24.01 -35.05
N HIS A 27 35.24 -24.78 -34.64
CA HIS A 27 35.19 -25.52 -33.37
C HIS A 27 34.93 -24.63 -32.15
N SER A 28 35.38 -23.37 -32.19
CA SER A 28 35.14 -22.37 -31.13
C SER A 28 33.67 -21.93 -31.02
N LEU A 29 32.86 -22.17 -32.05
CA LEU A 29 31.41 -21.93 -32.03
C LEU A 29 30.62 -23.15 -31.53
N LEU A 30 31.25 -24.33 -31.45
CA LEU A 30 30.64 -25.57 -30.99
C LEU A 30 30.78 -25.68 -29.45
N LEU A 31 29.73 -25.28 -28.73
CA LEU A 31 29.73 -25.26 -27.27
C LEU A 31 29.33 -26.63 -26.68
N SER A 32 30.13 -27.14 -25.74
CA SER A 32 29.81 -28.37 -25.02
C SER A 32 28.77 -28.14 -23.92
N ASP A 33 28.15 -29.22 -23.43
CA ASP A 33 27.21 -29.14 -22.31
C ASP A 33 27.87 -28.53 -21.07
N GLU A 34 29.13 -28.87 -20.80
CA GLU A 34 29.90 -28.33 -19.66
C GLU A 34 30.10 -26.82 -19.80
N THR A 35 30.46 -26.33 -20.99
CA THR A 35 30.60 -24.89 -21.27
C THR A 35 29.27 -24.16 -21.10
N LEU A 36 28.17 -24.73 -21.60
CA LEU A 36 26.83 -24.13 -21.48
C LEU A 36 26.34 -24.13 -20.03
N MET A 37 26.66 -25.18 -19.29
CA MET A 37 26.35 -25.28 -17.87
C MET A 37 27.13 -24.25 -17.05
N GLU A 38 28.43 -24.06 -17.32
CA GLU A 38 29.25 -23.00 -16.71
C GLU A 38 28.71 -21.61 -17.06
N LEU A 39 28.32 -21.38 -18.32
CA LEU A 39 27.67 -20.14 -18.74
C LEU A 39 26.38 -19.86 -17.95
N SER A 40 25.56 -20.90 -17.68
CA SER A 40 24.36 -20.76 -16.86
C SER A 40 24.69 -20.33 -15.43
N ILE A 41 25.78 -20.83 -14.85
CA ILE A 41 26.26 -20.45 -13.51
C ILE A 41 26.75 -19.00 -13.50
N ARG A 42 27.51 -18.59 -14.52
CA ARG A 42 27.95 -17.19 -14.68
C ARG A 42 26.76 -16.24 -14.80
N PHE A 43 25.77 -16.58 -15.63
CA PHE A 43 24.57 -15.74 -15.77
C PHE A 43 23.78 -15.64 -14.47
N ARG A 44 23.67 -16.74 -13.70
CA ARG A 44 23.03 -16.71 -12.39
C ARG A 44 23.73 -15.73 -11.44
N ARG A 45 25.07 -15.70 -11.42
CA ARG A 45 25.82 -14.71 -10.63
C ARG A 45 25.55 -13.27 -11.09
N GLU A 46 25.40 -13.04 -12.39
CA GLU A 46 25.02 -11.72 -12.91
C GLU A 46 23.59 -11.32 -12.53
N MET A 47 22.65 -12.27 -12.48
CA MET A 47 21.31 -12.02 -11.93
C MET A 47 21.38 -11.59 -10.46
N ASP A 48 22.14 -12.32 -9.63
CA ASP A 48 22.30 -11.98 -8.20
C ASP A 48 22.92 -10.58 -8.03
N LYS A 49 23.92 -10.21 -8.84
CA LYS A 49 24.50 -8.86 -8.87
C LYS A 49 23.48 -7.79 -9.27
N GLY A 50 22.66 -8.07 -10.27
CA GLY A 50 21.63 -7.14 -10.73
C GLY A 50 20.51 -6.93 -9.71
N LEU A 51 20.19 -7.94 -8.90
CA LEU A 51 19.14 -7.84 -7.88
C LEU A 51 19.60 -7.16 -6.59
N CYS A 52 20.89 -7.27 -6.26
CA CYS A 52 21.47 -6.73 -5.03
C CYS A 52 21.72 -5.21 -5.12
N ARG A 53 21.33 -4.48 -4.06
CA ARG A 53 21.39 -3.01 -4.01
C ARG A 53 22.80 -2.46 -4.22
N ASP A 54 23.81 -3.12 -3.64
CA ASP A 54 25.19 -2.65 -3.63
C ASP A 54 25.93 -2.91 -4.96
N THR A 55 25.53 -3.96 -5.69
CA THR A 55 26.22 -4.39 -6.91
C THR A 55 25.48 -4.02 -8.19
N ASN A 56 24.18 -3.71 -8.12
CA ASN A 56 23.35 -3.27 -9.25
C ASN A 56 23.95 -2.10 -10.06
N PRO A 57 24.53 -1.03 -9.46
CA PRO A 57 25.06 0.10 -10.23
C PRO A 57 26.12 -0.29 -11.27
N THR A 58 26.90 -1.34 -11.00
CA THR A 58 27.97 -1.84 -11.87
C THR A 58 27.61 -3.13 -12.61
N ALA A 59 26.46 -3.74 -12.34
CA ALA A 59 26.04 -4.99 -12.98
C ALA A 59 25.79 -4.80 -14.48
N ALA A 60 26.23 -5.76 -15.30
CA ALA A 60 25.95 -5.77 -16.74
C ALA A 60 24.49 -6.16 -17.01
N VAL A 61 24.01 -7.22 -16.34
CA VAL A 61 22.61 -7.65 -16.34
C VAL A 61 21.83 -6.82 -15.32
N LYS A 62 20.92 -5.97 -15.79
CA LYS A 62 20.35 -4.88 -14.98
C LYS A 62 19.24 -5.30 -14.03
N MET A 63 18.54 -6.41 -14.32
CA MET A 63 17.47 -6.95 -13.47
C MET A 63 16.44 -5.87 -13.08
N LEU A 64 15.90 -5.17 -14.09
CA LEU A 64 15.06 -4.00 -13.94
C LEU A 64 13.66 -4.36 -13.39
N PRO A 65 13.22 -3.73 -12.29
CA PRO A 65 11.85 -3.89 -11.79
C PRO A 65 10.82 -3.30 -12.77
N THR A 66 9.74 -4.05 -13.03
CA THR A 66 8.73 -3.65 -14.03
C THR A 66 7.43 -3.13 -13.42
N PHE A 67 7.28 -3.22 -12.10
CA PHE A 67 6.04 -2.92 -11.35
C PHE A 67 4.83 -3.82 -11.70
N VAL A 68 5.02 -4.86 -12.52
CA VAL A 68 4.01 -5.89 -12.77
C VAL A 68 4.13 -6.99 -11.71
N ARG A 69 3.15 -7.08 -10.80
CA ARG A 69 3.21 -7.96 -9.62
C ARG A 69 2.58 -9.35 -9.78
N SER A 70 1.80 -9.56 -10.84
CA SER A 70 1.19 -10.86 -11.14
C SER A 70 0.90 -10.98 -12.63
N THR A 71 0.73 -12.22 -13.09
CA THR A 71 0.07 -12.52 -14.36
C THR A 71 -1.42 -12.22 -14.29
N PRO A 72 -2.13 -12.16 -15.44
CA PRO A 72 -3.57 -11.93 -15.47
C PRO A 72 -4.34 -12.99 -14.67
N ASP A 73 -5.36 -12.59 -13.93
CA ASP A 73 -6.15 -13.48 -13.05
C ASP A 73 -7.56 -13.80 -13.58
N GLY A 74 -7.92 -13.24 -14.75
CA GLY A 74 -9.20 -13.43 -15.41
C GLY A 74 -10.27 -12.42 -14.99
N THR A 75 -9.96 -11.49 -14.07
CA THR A 75 -10.85 -10.39 -13.70
C THR A 75 -10.65 -9.13 -14.55
N GLU A 76 -9.73 -9.17 -15.52
CA GLU A 76 -9.50 -8.08 -16.47
C GLU A 76 -10.70 -7.91 -17.41
N GLN A 77 -11.16 -6.67 -17.57
CA GLN A 77 -12.25 -6.32 -18.48
C GLN A 77 -12.12 -4.86 -18.93
N GLY A 78 -12.57 -4.55 -20.15
CA GLY A 78 -12.56 -3.19 -20.70
C GLY A 78 -12.09 -3.09 -22.15
N GLU A 79 -12.02 -1.86 -22.67
CA GLU A 79 -11.44 -1.53 -23.97
C GLU A 79 -10.15 -0.73 -23.75
N PHE A 80 -9.05 -1.16 -24.37
CA PHE A 80 -7.71 -0.61 -24.14
C PHE A 80 -6.99 -0.36 -25.46
N LEU A 81 -6.24 0.73 -25.54
CA LEU A 81 -5.28 0.96 -26.62
C LEU A 81 -3.94 0.36 -26.24
N THR A 82 -3.23 -0.23 -27.20
CA THR A 82 -1.83 -0.61 -26.98
C THR A 82 -0.93 -0.17 -28.11
N LEU A 83 0.27 0.24 -27.74
CA LEU A 83 1.35 0.59 -28.67
C LEU A 83 2.45 -0.45 -28.56
N ASP A 84 3.02 -0.87 -29.69
CA ASP A 84 4.14 -1.82 -29.72
C ASP A 84 5.28 -1.26 -30.55
N LEU A 85 6.35 -0.85 -29.86
CA LEU A 85 7.55 -0.27 -30.44
C LEU A 85 8.80 -1.02 -29.98
N GLY A 86 9.38 -1.79 -30.89
CA GLY A 86 10.64 -2.50 -30.62
C GLY A 86 11.53 -2.80 -31.83
N GLY A 87 11.01 -2.61 -33.05
CA GLY A 87 11.73 -2.83 -34.32
C GLY A 87 11.30 -1.81 -35.38
N SER A 88 11.44 -2.15 -36.66
CA SER A 88 11.03 -1.28 -37.78
C SER A 88 9.51 -1.20 -38.00
N ASN A 89 8.75 -2.13 -37.41
CA ASN A 89 7.29 -2.17 -37.45
C ASN A 89 6.74 -1.68 -36.12
N PHE A 90 6.06 -0.53 -36.15
CA PHE A 90 5.27 -0.01 -35.04
C PHE A 90 3.84 -0.53 -35.16
N ARG A 91 3.22 -0.95 -34.05
CA ARG A 91 1.83 -1.39 -34.07
C ARG A 91 0.99 -0.56 -33.12
N VAL A 92 -0.22 -0.26 -33.55
CA VAL A 92 -1.29 0.28 -32.70
C VAL A 92 -2.40 -0.76 -32.67
N LEU A 93 -2.88 -1.11 -31.47
CA LEU A 93 -3.92 -2.09 -31.28
C LEU A 93 -5.05 -1.52 -30.42
N LEU A 94 -6.28 -1.94 -30.71
CA LEU A 94 -7.44 -1.82 -29.83
C LEU A 94 -7.78 -3.22 -29.32
N VAL A 95 -7.67 -3.40 -28.01
CA VAL A 95 -7.91 -4.69 -27.34
C VAL A 95 -9.15 -4.57 -26.48
N LYS A 96 -10.14 -5.44 -26.71
CA LYS A 96 -11.36 -5.54 -25.92
C LYS A 96 -11.36 -6.84 -25.14
N VAL A 97 -11.48 -6.74 -23.82
CA VAL A 97 -11.49 -7.87 -22.90
C VAL A 97 -12.88 -7.98 -22.28
N VAL A 98 -13.60 -9.09 -22.52
CA VAL A 98 -14.97 -9.30 -22.04
C VAL A 98 -15.00 -10.27 -20.86
N GLY A 99 -15.42 -9.78 -19.69
CA GLY A 99 -15.39 -10.51 -18.40
C GLY A 99 -16.43 -11.62 -18.18
N ASN A 100 -17.15 -12.06 -19.21
CA ASN A 100 -18.34 -12.92 -19.05
C ASN A 100 -18.04 -14.44 -18.96
N GLY A 101 -16.95 -14.84 -18.29
CA GLY A 101 -16.62 -16.25 -18.05
C GLY A 101 -16.19 -17.06 -19.28
N LYS A 102 -16.09 -16.43 -20.46
CA LYS A 102 -15.62 -17.06 -21.72
C LYS A 102 -14.22 -16.63 -22.16
N GLN A 103 -13.54 -15.76 -21.40
CA GLN A 103 -12.18 -15.25 -21.69
C GLN A 103 -11.95 -14.90 -23.18
N LYS A 104 -12.88 -14.15 -23.78
CA LYS A 104 -12.76 -13.74 -25.18
C LYS A 104 -12.07 -12.38 -25.25
N VAL A 105 -10.97 -12.30 -25.99
CA VAL A 105 -10.26 -11.07 -26.32
C VAL A 105 -10.49 -10.77 -27.81
N GLU A 106 -10.94 -9.56 -28.11
CA GLU A 106 -11.06 -9.06 -29.49
C GLU A 106 -9.96 -8.05 -29.74
N ILE A 107 -9.20 -8.21 -30.83
CA ILE A 107 -8.02 -7.40 -31.14
C ILE A 107 -8.15 -6.88 -32.56
N GLU A 108 -8.18 -5.55 -32.69
CA GLU A 108 -7.99 -4.84 -33.95
C GLU A 108 -6.60 -4.22 -33.95
N ASN A 109 -5.83 -4.34 -35.04
CA ASN A 109 -4.48 -3.79 -35.09
C ASN A 109 -4.13 -3.19 -36.45
N GLN A 110 -3.18 -2.24 -36.44
CA GLN A 110 -2.58 -1.66 -37.63
C GLN A 110 -1.07 -1.55 -37.46
N ILE A 111 -0.33 -1.88 -38.53
CA ILE A 111 1.13 -1.79 -38.59
C ILE A 111 1.51 -0.53 -39.35
N TYR A 112 2.43 0.23 -38.78
CA TYR A 112 3.05 1.42 -39.36
C TYR A 112 4.55 1.20 -39.50
N ALA A 113 5.10 1.51 -40.67
CA ALA A 113 6.54 1.49 -40.86
C ALA A 113 7.18 2.70 -40.15
N ILE A 114 8.33 2.48 -39.52
CA ILE A 114 9.19 3.58 -39.05
C ILE A 114 10.37 3.71 -40.01
N PRO A 115 10.43 4.78 -40.81
CA PRO A 115 11.59 5.10 -41.64
C PRO A 115 12.90 5.14 -40.86
N GLU A 116 13.98 4.62 -41.45
CA GLU A 116 15.30 4.55 -40.81
C GLU A 116 15.83 5.93 -40.36
N HIS A 117 15.56 6.97 -41.15
CA HIS A 117 15.95 8.35 -40.81
C HIS A 117 15.24 8.89 -39.54
N LEU A 118 14.09 8.32 -39.16
CA LEU A 118 13.43 8.62 -37.88
C LEU A 118 14.05 7.80 -36.75
N MET A 119 14.32 6.51 -36.97
CA MET A 119 14.97 5.64 -35.97
C MET A 119 16.33 6.17 -35.50
N ARG A 120 17.08 6.80 -36.42
CA ARG A 120 18.41 7.39 -36.18
C ARG A 120 18.38 8.93 -36.11
N GLY A 121 17.19 9.52 -36.09
CA GLY A 121 16.99 10.96 -36.18
C GLY A 121 16.88 11.67 -34.83
N CYS A 122 15.97 12.64 -34.75
CA CYS A 122 15.65 13.35 -33.52
C CYS A 122 14.47 12.68 -32.82
N GLY A 123 14.57 12.48 -31.50
CA GLY A 123 13.51 11.90 -30.67
C GLY A 123 12.18 12.63 -30.82
N ALA A 124 12.17 13.96 -30.89
CA ALA A 124 10.94 14.73 -31.08
C ALA A 124 10.18 14.31 -32.36
N LYS A 125 10.90 14.09 -33.47
CA LYS A 125 10.29 13.63 -34.73
C LYS A 125 9.81 12.18 -34.66
N LEU A 126 10.52 11.32 -33.93
CA LEU A 126 10.08 9.94 -33.69
C LEU A 126 8.75 9.91 -32.92
N PHE A 127 8.64 10.68 -31.83
CA PHE A 127 7.41 10.71 -31.03
C PHE A 127 6.26 11.48 -31.70
N ASP A 128 6.56 12.51 -32.53
CA ASP A 128 5.58 13.12 -33.42
C ASP A 128 5.00 12.07 -34.39
N HIS A 129 5.85 11.26 -35.04
CA HIS A 129 5.42 10.17 -35.93
C HIS A 129 4.56 9.11 -35.21
N ILE A 130 4.91 8.75 -33.98
CA ILE A 130 4.10 7.83 -33.15
C ILE A 130 2.72 8.44 -32.88
N ALA A 131 2.65 9.73 -32.55
CA ALA A 131 1.38 10.43 -32.33
C ALA A 131 0.53 10.53 -33.61
N ASP A 132 1.16 10.73 -34.77
CA ASP A 132 0.48 10.73 -36.08
C ASP A 132 -0.07 9.34 -36.44
N CYS A 133 0.68 8.27 -36.18
CA CYS A 133 0.19 6.90 -36.38
C CYS A 133 -0.99 6.59 -35.44
N LEU A 134 -0.92 7.03 -34.19
CA LEU A 134 -2.00 6.84 -33.22
C LEU A 134 -3.27 7.57 -33.64
N SER A 135 -3.15 8.81 -34.12
CA SER A 135 -4.27 9.54 -34.74
C SER A 135 -4.98 8.77 -35.84
N ASP A 136 -4.20 8.34 -36.84
CA ASP A 136 -4.72 7.68 -38.04
C ASP A 136 -5.52 6.43 -37.62
N PHE A 137 -5.00 5.69 -36.65
CA PHE A 137 -5.70 4.54 -36.07
C PHE A 137 -7.01 4.94 -35.37
N LEU A 138 -7.00 5.95 -34.49
CA LEU A 138 -8.20 6.41 -33.79
C LEU A 138 -9.28 6.92 -34.75
N GLU A 139 -8.87 7.58 -35.84
CA GLU A 139 -9.76 8.08 -36.88
C GLU A 139 -10.44 6.93 -37.62
N LYS A 140 -9.66 5.95 -38.07
CA LYS A 140 -10.16 4.75 -38.76
C LYS A 140 -11.12 3.94 -37.90
N MET A 141 -10.86 3.90 -36.59
CA MET A 141 -11.70 3.18 -35.63
C MET A 141 -12.90 4.00 -35.13
N GLY A 142 -12.98 5.31 -35.46
CA GLY A 142 -14.08 6.18 -35.01
C GLY A 142 -14.11 6.40 -33.49
N ILE A 143 -12.95 6.48 -32.85
CA ILE A 143 -12.81 6.54 -31.38
C ILE A 143 -11.96 7.71 -30.89
N LYS A 144 -11.72 8.74 -31.73
CA LYS A 144 -10.96 9.95 -31.32
C LYS A 144 -11.55 10.67 -30.10
N ASP A 145 -12.88 10.64 -29.93
CA ASP A 145 -13.56 11.29 -28.80
C ASP A 145 -13.54 10.45 -27.51
N LYS A 146 -13.03 9.21 -27.56
CA LYS A 146 -12.93 8.32 -26.40
C LYS A 146 -11.55 8.43 -25.76
N LYS A 147 -11.50 8.82 -24.49
CA LYS A 147 -10.28 8.75 -23.67
C LYS A 147 -10.06 7.33 -23.16
N LEU A 148 -9.50 6.47 -24.01
CA LEU A 148 -9.19 5.09 -23.65
C LEU A 148 -7.85 4.99 -22.90
N PRO A 149 -7.73 4.07 -21.92
CA PRO A 149 -6.45 3.77 -21.30
C PRO A 149 -5.50 3.12 -22.31
N LEU A 150 -4.23 3.53 -22.28
CA LEU A 150 -3.19 3.08 -23.18
C LEU A 150 -2.04 2.39 -22.46
N GLY A 151 -1.71 1.19 -22.92
CA GLY A 151 -0.49 0.46 -22.57
C GLY A 151 0.56 0.61 -23.66
N PHE A 152 1.79 0.95 -23.29
CA PHE A 152 2.88 1.13 -24.24
C PHE A 152 3.93 0.03 -24.06
N THR A 153 3.96 -0.93 -24.97
CA THR A 153 5.10 -1.84 -25.12
C THR A 153 6.26 -1.08 -25.78
N PHE A 154 7.33 -0.89 -25.01
CA PHE A 154 8.53 -0.19 -25.43
C PHE A 154 9.76 -1.09 -25.16
N SER A 155 10.25 -1.76 -26.20
CA SER A 155 11.22 -2.85 -26.10
C SER A 155 12.67 -2.37 -25.93
N PHE A 156 12.94 -1.54 -24.92
CA PHE A 156 14.25 -1.00 -24.62
C PHE A 156 14.50 -0.99 -23.10
N PRO A 157 15.77 -1.02 -22.66
CA PRO A 157 16.08 -0.96 -21.23
C PRO A 157 15.63 0.37 -20.65
N CYS A 158 14.68 0.32 -19.73
CA CYS A 158 14.11 1.49 -19.08
C CYS A 158 14.10 1.37 -17.57
N GLN A 159 14.50 2.45 -16.90
CA GLN A 159 14.35 2.58 -15.47
C GLN A 159 12.92 3.06 -15.15
N GLN A 160 12.23 2.33 -14.27
CA GLN A 160 10.88 2.65 -13.83
C GLN A 160 10.86 2.84 -12.32
N THR A 161 10.05 3.78 -11.85
CA THR A 161 9.71 3.97 -10.41
C THR A 161 8.25 3.66 -10.12
N LYS A 162 7.44 3.57 -11.20
CA LYS A 162 6.02 3.25 -11.25
C LYS A 162 5.64 2.83 -12.67
N LEU A 163 4.46 2.26 -12.85
CA LEU A 163 4.05 1.65 -14.11
C LEU A 163 3.84 2.65 -15.27
N ASP A 164 3.44 3.89 -14.97
CA ASP A 164 3.18 4.97 -15.93
C ASP A 164 4.40 5.89 -16.17
N GLU A 165 5.60 5.44 -15.80
CA GLU A 165 6.86 6.17 -15.99
C GLU A 165 7.92 5.20 -16.56
N SER A 166 8.69 5.67 -17.53
CA SER A 166 9.72 4.84 -18.16
C SER A 166 10.85 5.69 -18.74
N VAL A 167 11.97 5.76 -18.00
CA VAL A 167 13.16 6.52 -18.40
C VAL A 167 14.06 5.61 -19.24
N LEU A 168 14.22 5.93 -20.52
CA LEU A 168 15.10 5.17 -21.41
C LEU A 168 16.55 5.24 -20.91
N MET A 169 17.17 4.10 -20.64
CA MET A 169 18.58 4.04 -20.21
C MET A 169 19.52 4.19 -21.41
N SER A 170 19.31 3.37 -22.44
CA SER A 170 20.11 3.36 -23.65
C SER A 170 19.34 2.75 -24.81
N TRP A 171 19.62 3.22 -26.03
CA TRP A 171 19.10 2.57 -27.22
C TRP A 171 19.81 1.24 -27.50
N THR A 172 19.05 0.29 -28.05
CA THR A 172 19.54 -1.00 -28.55
C THR A 172 19.01 -1.25 -29.96
N LYS A 173 19.46 -2.35 -30.60
CA LYS A 173 19.05 -2.76 -31.95
C LYS A 173 19.34 -1.66 -32.99
N GLY A 174 18.35 -1.29 -33.82
CA GLY A 174 18.50 -0.32 -34.91
C GLY A 174 18.18 1.14 -34.56
N PHE A 175 17.85 1.45 -33.29
CA PHE A 175 17.48 2.80 -32.87
C PHE A 175 18.67 3.59 -32.34
N LYS A 176 18.73 4.89 -32.64
CA LYS A 176 19.68 5.83 -32.03
C LYS A 176 19.16 7.28 -32.06
N SER A 177 17.87 7.46 -31.79
CA SER A 177 17.24 8.78 -31.84
C SER A 177 17.76 9.70 -30.73
N SER A 178 18.23 10.89 -31.09
CA SER A 178 18.83 11.82 -30.13
C SER A 178 17.79 12.48 -29.21
N GLY A 179 18.18 12.79 -27.97
CA GLY A 179 17.32 13.47 -27.00
C GLY A 179 16.26 12.60 -26.32
N VAL A 180 16.41 11.27 -26.36
CA VAL A 180 15.50 10.31 -25.70
C VAL A 180 16.17 9.58 -24.53
N GLU A 181 17.43 9.17 -24.67
CA GLU A 181 18.18 8.54 -23.57
C GLU A 181 18.23 9.48 -22.34
N GLY A 182 17.94 8.96 -21.15
CA GLY A 182 17.80 9.70 -19.90
C GLY A 182 16.50 10.51 -19.77
N LYS A 183 15.52 10.32 -20.67
CA LYS A 183 14.21 10.98 -20.62
C LYS A 183 13.09 9.95 -20.46
N ASP A 184 12.04 10.37 -19.77
CA ASP A 184 10.80 9.60 -19.65
C ASP A 184 10.03 9.61 -20.99
N VAL A 185 9.88 8.44 -21.59
CA VAL A 185 9.24 8.25 -22.90
C VAL A 185 7.73 8.52 -22.84
N VAL A 186 7.10 8.37 -21.68
CA VAL A 186 5.69 8.72 -21.47
C VAL A 186 5.49 10.21 -21.63
N ASN A 187 6.35 11.01 -20.98
CA ASN A 187 6.32 12.46 -21.10
C ASN A 187 6.63 12.95 -22.52
N LEU A 188 7.55 12.30 -23.25
CA LEU A 188 7.83 12.61 -24.65
C LEU A 188 6.62 12.35 -25.56
N LEU A 189 5.93 11.22 -25.36
CA LEU A 189 4.70 10.90 -26.09
C LEU A 189 3.55 11.86 -25.74
N ARG A 190 3.31 12.12 -24.44
CA ARG A 190 2.31 13.11 -23.98
C ARG A 190 2.56 14.49 -24.58
N LYS A 191 3.81 14.93 -24.67
CA LYS A 191 4.19 16.21 -25.29
C LYS A 191 3.83 16.25 -26.78
N SER A 192 4.06 15.16 -27.50
CA SER A 192 3.77 15.07 -28.94
C SER A 192 2.26 15.01 -29.21
N ILE A 193 1.51 14.26 -28.40
CA ILE A 193 0.03 14.24 -28.43
C ILE A 193 -0.54 15.64 -28.14
N LYS A 194 -0.06 16.30 -27.08
CA LYS A 194 -0.50 17.66 -26.70
C LYS A 194 -0.17 18.70 -27.78
N LYS A 195 0.98 18.59 -28.43
CA LYS A 195 1.38 19.46 -29.55
C LYS A 195 0.40 19.33 -30.72
N ARG A 196 -0.17 18.14 -30.93
CA ARG A 196 -1.14 17.88 -31.98
C ARG A 196 -2.54 18.39 -31.65
N GLY A 197 -3.03 18.10 -30.44
CA GLY A 197 -4.18 18.77 -29.81
C GLY A 197 -5.58 18.30 -30.24
N ASP A 198 -5.71 17.22 -31.00
CA ASP A 198 -6.99 16.74 -31.58
C ASP A 198 -7.44 15.35 -31.08
N PHE A 199 -6.74 14.78 -30.10
CA PHE A 199 -7.22 13.67 -29.27
C PHE A 199 -6.56 13.70 -27.89
N ASP A 200 -7.14 12.97 -26.93
CA ASP A 200 -6.59 12.80 -25.58
C ASP A 200 -6.55 11.32 -25.20
N ILE A 201 -5.48 10.89 -24.53
CA ILE A 201 -5.23 9.49 -24.16
C ILE A 201 -4.66 9.44 -22.75
N ASP A 202 -5.07 8.42 -22.00
CA ASP A 202 -4.52 8.12 -20.69
C ASP A 202 -3.45 7.02 -20.78
N ILE A 203 -2.17 7.39 -20.80
CA ILE A 203 -1.07 6.41 -20.76
C ILE A 203 -0.91 5.93 -19.31
N VAL A 204 -1.33 4.69 -19.05
CA VAL A 204 -1.39 4.10 -17.70
C VAL A 204 -0.26 3.11 -17.42
N ALA A 205 0.38 2.58 -18.47
CA ALA A 205 1.44 1.59 -18.32
C ALA A 205 2.47 1.67 -19.47
N VAL A 206 3.75 1.50 -19.12
CA VAL A 206 4.81 1.17 -20.07
C VAL A 206 5.44 -0.16 -19.65
N ILE A 207 5.59 -1.08 -20.59
CA ILE A 207 6.19 -2.39 -20.35
C ILE A 207 7.19 -2.77 -21.44
N ASN A 208 8.08 -3.71 -21.11
CA ASN A 208 8.93 -4.35 -22.11
C ASN A 208 8.15 -5.43 -22.88
N ASP A 209 8.59 -5.79 -24.09
CA ASP A 209 7.95 -6.83 -24.90
C ASP A 209 8.05 -8.23 -24.28
N THR A 210 9.11 -8.51 -23.53
CA THR A 210 9.20 -9.73 -22.71
C THR A 210 8.04 -9.81 -21.71
N VAL A 211 7.78 -8.72 -20.98
CA VAL A 211 6.67 -8.61 -20.02
C VAL A 211 5.34 -8.77 -20.74
N GLY A 212 5.14 -8.07 -21.86
CA GLY A 212 3.94 -8.22 -22.69
C GLY A 212 3.73 -9.66 -23.14
N THR A 213 4.78 -10.35 -23.57
CA THR A 213 4.73 -11.75 -23.97
C THR A 213 4.37 -12.68 -22.80
N MET A 214 4.98 -12.49 -21.64
CA MET A 214 4.66 -13.24 -20.42
C MET A 214 3.19 -13.04 -20.02
N MET A 215 2.67 -11.82 -20.13
CA MET A 215 1.29 -11.50 -19.76
C MET A 215 0.29 -12.02 -20.79
N THR A 216 0.60 -11.96 -22.09
CA THR A 216 -0.21 -12.58 -23.15
C THR A 216 -0.35 -14.09 -22.91
N CYS A 217 0.77 -14.78 -22.69
CA CYS A 217 0.77 -16.22 -22.45
C CYS A 217 0.23 -16.59 -21.08
N GLY A 218 0.43 -15.74 -20.06
CA GLY A 218 -0.11 -15.92 -18.71
C GLY A 218 -1.63 -15.82 -18.63
N TYR A 219 -2.25 -15.07 -19.55
CA TYR A 219 -3.70 -15.08 -19.72
C TYR A 219 -4.22 -16.47 -20.13
N ASP A 220 -3.50 -17.16 -21.03
CA ASP A 220 -3.90 -18.46 -21.57
C ASP A 220 -3.41 -19.65 -20.70
N ASP A 221 -2.31 -19.47 -19.94
CA ASP A 221 -1.75 -20.47 -19.02
C ASP A 221 -1.20 -19.82 -17.75
N GLN A 222 -1.89 -20.07 -16.63
CA GLN A 222 -1.55 -19.54 -15.30
C GLN A 222 -0.19 -20.03 -14.74
N HIS A 223 0.47 -20.99 -15.39
CA HIS A 223 1.82 -21.41 -15.05
C HIS A 223 2.91 -20.55 -15.73
N CYS A 224 2.53 -19.57 -16.55
CA CYS A 224 3.50 -18.71 -17.24
C CYS A 224 4.23 -17.79 -16.27
N GLU A 225 5.54 -17.97 -16.13
CA GLU A 225 6.37 -17.18 -15.21
C GLU A 225 7.58 -16.55 -15.88
N ILE A 226 7.78 -16.82 -17.19
CA ILE A 226 8.88 -16.32 -17.99
C ILE A 226 8.33 -15.79 -19.31
N GLY A 227 8.75 -14.59 -19.70
CA GLY A 227 8.57 -14.04 -21.05
C GLY A 227 9.90 -14.03 -21.80
N LEU A 228 9.93 -14.61 -22.99
CA LEU A 228 11.14 -14.74 -23.81
C LEU A 228 10.93 -14.08 -25.18
N ILE A 229 11.88 -13.26 -25.57
CA ILE A 229 11.96 -12.68 -26.91
C ILE A 229 13.21 -13.20 -27.62
N VAL A 230 13.04 -13.81 -28.79
CA VAL A 230 14.14 -14.13 -29.71
C VAL A 230 13.77 -13.68 -31.13
N GLY A 231 14.04 -12.41 -31.43
CA GLY A 231 13.65 -11.72 -32.66
C GLY A 231 14.77 -10.85 -33.21
N THR A 232 14.48 -9.58 -33.49
CA THR A 232 15.51 -8.58 -33.85
C THR A 232 16.57 -8.47 -32.76
N GLY A 233 16.12 -8.43 -31.50
CA GLY A 233 16.96 -8.58 -30.31
C GLY A 233 16.66 -9.87 -29.56
N THR A 234 17.28 -10.06 -28.40
CA THR A 234 16.93 -11.14 -27.47
C THR A 234 16.88 -10.62 -26.03
N ASN A 235 15.82 -10.98 -25.31
CA ASN A 235 15.64 -10.62 -23.91
C ASN A 235 14.75 -11.64 -23.18
N ALA A 236 14.82 -11.66 -21.85
CA ALA A 236 13.87 -12.39 -21.02
C ALA A 236 13.44 -11.59 -19.78
N CYS A 237 12.20 -11.83 -19.35
CA CYS A 237 11.71 -11.42 -18.04
C CYS A 237 11.19 -12.63 -17.27
N TYR A 238 11.10 -12.54 -15.95
CA TYR A 238 10.49 -13.58 -15.15
C TYR A 238 9.91 -13.05 -13.83
N MET A 239 9.06 -13.85 -13.17
CA MET A 239 8.50 -13.51 -11.85
C MET A 239 9.50 -13.82 -10.72
N GLU A 240 10.08 -12.77 -10.14
CA GLU A 240 10.98 -12.83 -8.98
C GLU A 240 10.22 -12.60 -7.67
N GLN A 241 10.74 -13.13 -6.56
CA GLN A 241 10.24 -12.86 -5.22
C GLN A 241 10.67 -11.46 -4.76
N MET A 242 9.73 -10.66 -4.24
CA MET A 242 10.03 -9.30 -3.78
C MET A 242 11.16 -9.25 -2.74
N ARG A 243 11.24 -10.25 -1.85
CA ARG A 243 12.33 -10.37 -0.87
C ARG A 243 13.75 -10.45 -1.45
N ASN A 244 13.90 -10.79 -2.73
CA ASN A 244 15.19 -10.85 -3.41
C ASN A 244 15.51 -9.55 -4.17
N LEU A 245 14.55 -8.63 -4.32
CA LEU A 245 14.69 -7.37 -5.05
C LEU A 245 15.14 -6.24 -4.11
N GLU A 246 16.40 -6.24 -3.71
CA GLU A 246 16.94 -5.27 -2.74
C GLU A 246 16.94 -3.82 -3.26
N VAL A 247 16.86 -3.63 -4.57
CA VAL A 247 16.75 -2.33 -5.24
C VAL A 247 15.40 -1.62 -4.99
N LEU A 248 14.40 -2.33 -4.47
CA LEU A 248 13.11 -1.78 -4.05
C LEU A 248 12.85 -2.06 -2.57
N ASP A 249 12.02 -1.22 -1.95
CA ASP A 249 11.52 -1.47 -0.61
C ASP A 249 10.27 -2.37 -0.67
N GLY A 250 10.30 -3.49 0.06
CA GLY A 250 9.19 -4.44 0.18
C GLY A 250 9.61 -5.88 -0.06
N ASP A 251 8.95 -6.83 0.60
CA ASP A 251 9.34 -8.25 0.62
C ASP A 251 8.22 -9.22 0.24
N GLU A 252 7.01 -8.72 0.04
CA GLU A 252 5.81 -9.53 -0.17
C GLU A 252 5.45 -9.73 -1.64
N GLY A 253 5.05 -10.95 -1.96
CA GLY A 253 4.61 -11.30 -3.29
C GLY A 253 5.76 -11.38 -4.27
N ARG A 254 5.45 -11.12 -5.53
CA ARG A 254 6.37 -11.25 -6.64
C ARG A 254 6.31 -10.01 -7.51
N MET A 255 7.36 -9.78 -8.27
CA MET A 255 7.39 -8.77 -9.32
C MET A 255 8.08 -9.35 -10.54
N CYS A 256 7.56 -9.05 -11.71
CA CYS A 256 8.24 -9.35 -12.95
C CYS A 256 9.52 -8.50 -13.05
N VAL A 257 10.63 -9.16 -13.30
CA VAL A 257 11.94 -8.54 -13.49
C VAL A 257 12.32 -8.70 -14.94
N ASN A 258 12.65 -7.58 -15.59
CA ASN A 258 13.23 -7.56 -16.91
C ASN A 258 14.76 -7.72 -16.78
N THR A 259 15.30 -8.85 -17.25
CA THR A 259 16.74 -9.15 -17.05
C THR A 259 17.64 -8.20 -17.84
N GLU A 260 17.20 -7.75 -19.01
CA GLU A 260 18.06 -7.10 -20.02
C GLU A 260 19.31 -7.94 -20.31
N TRP A 261 19.13 -9.25 -20.48
CA TRP A 261 20.25 -10.21 -20.61
C TRP A 261 21.11 -9.99 -21.85
N GLY A 262 20.70 -9.12 -22.77
CA GLY A 262 21.44 -8.85 -24.00
C GLY A 262 22.81 -8.24 -23.71
N ALA A 263 22.92 -7.50 -22.59
CA ALA A 263 24.15 -6.89 -22.08
C ALA A 263 25.05 -7.86 -21.31
N PHE A 264 24.68 -9.14 -21.17
CA PHE A 264 25.54 -10.11 -20.49
C PHE A 264 26.91 -10.19 -21.18
N GLY A 265 27.99 -10.07 -20.40
CA GLY A 265 29.36 -10.06 -20.91
C GLY A 265 29.87 -8.70 -21.37
N ASP A 266 29.08 -7.62 -21.33
CA ASP A 266 29.53 -6.25 -21.62
C ASP A 266 30.65 -5.77 -20.69
N ASP A 267 30.85 -6.44 -19.55
CA ASP A 267 31.91 -6.23 -18.57
C ASP A 267 33.15 -7.13 -18.81
N GLY A 268 33.13 -7.92 -19.88
CA GLY A 268 34.20 -8.86 -20.25
C GLY A 268 33.99 -10.30 -19.75
N ALA A 269 32.89 -10.60 -19.05
CA ALA A 269 32.65 -11.93 -18.46
C ALA A 269 32.51 -13.09 -19.48
N LEU A 270 32.36 -12.76 -20.77
CA LEU A 270 32.19 -13.72 -21.87
C LEU A 270 33.31 -13.69 -22.91
N GLU A 271 34.43 -13.01 -22.65
CA GLU A 271 35.51 -12.89 -23.64
C GLU A 271 36.12 -14.23 -24.04
N ASP A 272 36.10 -15.23 -23.16
CA ASP A 272 36.54 -16.60 -23.43
C ASP A 272 35.63 -17.35 -24.41
N LEU A 273 34.36 -16.94 -24.54
CA LEU A 273 33.39 -17.52 -25.47
C LEU A 273 33.25 -16.73 -26.77
N ARG A 274 33.72 -15.48 -26.79
CA ARG A 274 33.68 -14.62 -27.98
C ARG A 274 34.82 -14.93 -28.94
N THR A 275 34.45 -15.10 -30.20
CA THR A 275 35.38 -15.27 -31.32
C THR A 275 35.76 -13.94 -31.95
N ASP A 276 36.77 -13.94 -32.83
CA ASP A 276 37.14 -12.74 -33.60
C ASP A 276 36.00 -12.25 -34.50
N ILE A 277 35.14 -13.15 -34.96
CA ILE A 277 33.94 -12.79 -35.74
C ILE A 277 32.96 -12.01 -34.86
N ASP A 278 32.76 -12.44 -33.61
CA ASP A 278 31.91 -11.71 -32.65
C ASP A 278 32.47 -10.32 -32.33
N ARG A 279 33.81 -10.17 -32.35
CA ARG A 279 34.49 -8.87 -32.18
C ARG A 279 34.32 -7.97 -33.40
N GLU A 280 34.39 -8.53 -34.61
CA GLU A 280 34.20 -7.78 -35.85
C GLU A 280 32.75 -7.28 -36.00
N ILE A 281 31.75 -8.11 -35.68
CA ILE A 281 30.34 -7.69 -35.64
C ILE A 281 30.13 -6.54 -34.65
N ASP A 282 30.71 -6.65 -33.46
CA ASP A 282 30.59 -5.61 -32.44
C ASP A 282 31.23 -4.29 -32.88
N ALA A 283 32.44 -4.35 -33.46
CA ALA A 283 33.15 -3.18 -33.98
C ALA A 283 32.37 -2.47 -35.11
N GLY A 284 31.65 -3.21 -35.95
CA GLY A 284 30.81 -2.67 -37.02
C GLY A 284 29.39 -2.26 -36.61
N SER A 285 29.00 -2.45 -35.34
CA SER A 285 27.64 -2.20 -34.87
C SER A 285 27.38 -0.76 -34.42
N LEU A 286 26.12 -0.38 -34.27
CA LEU A 286 25.71 0.95 -33.78
C LEU A 286 26.07 1.20 -32.31
N ASN A 287 26.30 0.14 -31.54
CA ASN A 287 26.49 0.16 -30.10
C ASN A 287 27.70 -0.72 -29.72
N THR A 288 28.89 -0.35 -30.20
CA THR A 288 30.14 -1.05 -29.92
C THR A 288 30.39 -1.24 -28.42
N GLY A 289 30.82 -2.44 -28.02
CA GLY A 289 31.06 -2.81 -26.63
C GLY A 289 29.78 -2.96 -25.79
N LYS A 290 28.61 -3.00 -26.42
CA LYS A 290 27.31 -3.18 -25.76
C LYS A 290 26.51 -4.31 -26.38
N GLN A 291 25.61 -4.88 -25.59
CA GLN A 291 24.71 -5.95 -26.03
C GLN A 291 25.48 -7.17 -26.62
N LEU A 292 26.63 -7.51 -26.02
CA LEU A 292 27.54 -8.50 -26.58
C LEU A 292 26.92 -9.90 -26.66
N PHE A 293 26.13 -10.30 -25.65
CA PHE A 293 25.41 -11.56 -25.66
C PHE A 293 24.28 -11.58 -26.70
N GLU A 294 23.55 -10.48 -26.83
CA GLU A 294 22.49 -10.35 -27.85
C GLU A 294 23.03 -10.45 -29.29
N LYS A 295 24.24 -9.93 -29.53
CA LYS A 295 24.95 -10.03 -30.82
C LYS A 295 25.34 -11.45 -31.23
N MET A 296 25.45 -12.37 -30.27
CA MET A 296 25.73 -13.79 -30.54
C MET A 296 24.48 -14.63 -30.83
N ILE A 297 23.27 -14.06 -30.67
CA ILE A 297 22.01 -14.83 -30.67
C ILE A 297 20.98 -14.28 -31.65
N SER A 298 20.75 -12.97 -31.62
CA SER A 298 19.54 -12.38 -32.20
C SER A 298 19.58 -12.26 -33.73
N GLY A 299 18.39 -12.17 -34.34
CA GLY A 299 18.21 -12.20 -35.79
C GLY A 299 18.79 -10.99 -36.52
N MET A 300 19.07 -9.88 -35.83
CA MET A 300 19.75 -8.72 -36.41
C MET A 300 21.21 -9.00 -36.77
N TYR A 301 21.89 -9.87 -36.00
CA TYR A 301 23.33 -10.10 -36.15
C TYR A 301 23.66 -11.49 -36.73
N MET A 302 22.75 -12.46 -36.60
CA MET A 302 22.97 -13.84 -37.05
C MET A 302 23.33 -13.95 -38.54
N GLY A 303 22.67 -13.17 -39.41
CA GLY A 303 22.98 -13.13 -40.84
C GLY A 303 24.38 -12.58 -41.14
N GLU A 304 24.75 -11.49 -40.46
CA GLU A 304 26.06 -10.86 -40.62
C GLU A 304 27.19 -11.75 -40.13
N MET A 305 26.94 -12.54 -39.08
CA MET A 305 27.88 -13.55 -38.59
C MET A 305 28.19 -14.61 -39.63
N VAL A 306 27.15 -15.15 -40.28
CA VAL A 306 27.32 -16.10 -41.39
C VAL A 306 28.11 -15.44 -42.52
N ARG A 307 27.76 -14.20 -42.92
CA ARG A 307 28.47 -13.48 -43.98
C ARG A 307 29.97 -13.35 -43.67
N LEU A 308 30.33 -12.94 -42.47
CA LEU A 308 31.73 -12.76 -42.06
C LEU A 308 32.52 -14.07 -42.06
N ILE A 309 31.89 -15.17 -41.60
CA ILE A 309 32.47 -16.51 -41.70
C ILE A 309 32.73 -16.86 -43.17
N LEU A 310 31.74 -16.68 -44.05
CA LEU A 310 31.88 -16.97 -45.48
C LEU A 310 33.00 -16.12 -46.11
N VAL A 311 33.07 -14.82 -45.80
CA VAL A 311 34.15 -13.94 -46.27
C VAL A 311 35.52 -14.44 -45.83
N ARG A 312 35.67 -14.84 -44.56
CA ARG A 312 36.94 -15.31 -44.01
C ARG A 312 37.38 -16.63 -44.63
N MET A 313 36.46 -17.61 -44.69
CA MET A 313 36.70 -18.90 -45.35
C MET A 313 37.03 -18.72 -46.83
N THR A 314 36.39 -17.76 -47.52
CA THR A 314 36.73 -17.43 -48.92
C THR A 314 38.15 -16.87 -49.02
N LYS A 315 38.53 -15.90 -48.17
CA LYS A 315 39.89 -15.33 -48.18
C LYS A 315 40.97 -16.37 -47.89
N GLU A 316 40.64 -17.39 -47.12
CA GLU A 316 41.52 -18.53 -46.80
C GLU A 316 41.45 -19.66 -47.84
N GLN A 317 40.78 -19.43 -48.99
CA GLN A 317 40.61 -20.37 -50.10
C GLN A 317 39.86 -21.66 -49.75
N LEU A 318 39.07 -21.65 -48.67
CA LEU A 318 38.24 -22.78 -48.24
C LEU A 318 36.87 -22.79 -48.93
N LEU A 319 36.42 -21.65 -49.45
CA LEU A 319 35.16 -21.51 -50.20
C LEU A 319 35.38 -20.75 -51.51
N PHE A 320 34.51 -21.01 -52.48
CA PHE A 320 34.37 -20.30 -53.76
C PHE A 320 35.68 -20.15 -54.53
N GLN A 321 36.63 -21.08 -54.36
CA GLN A 321 37.97 -21.02 -54.95
C GLN A 321 38.71 -19.71 -54.63
N GLY A 322 38.43 -19.09 -53.49
CA GLY A 322 39.00 -17.81 -53.09
C GLY A 322 38.39 -16.56 -53.75
N LYS A 323 37.35 -16.70 -54.57
CA LYS A 323 36.73 -15.59 -55.30
C LYS A 323 35.67 -14.89 -54.44
N THR A 324 35.83 -13.58 -54.27
CA THR A 324 34.86 -12.72 -53.57
C THR A 324 34.04 -11.88 -54.54
N THR A 325 32.90 -11.35 -54.08
CA THR A 325 32.03 -10.43 -54.82
C THR A 325 31.79 -9.16 -53.99
N ALA A 326 31.38 -8.06 -54.65
CA ALA A 326 31.04 -6.82 -53.94
C ALA A 326 29.87 -7.05 -52.97
N GLU A 327 28.91 -7.87 -53.36
CA GLU A 327 27.74 -8.27 -52.60
C GLU A 327 28.13 -9.05 -51.34
N LEU A 328 29.03 -10.06 -51.46
CA LEU A 328 29.50 -10.81 -50.30
C LEU A 328 30.28 -9.92 -49.31
N LEU A 329 31.04 -8.94 -49.81
CA LEU A 329 31.81 -8.02 -48.98
C LEU A 329 30.95 -6.91 -48.32
N THR A 330 29.73 -6.68 -48.81
CA THR A 330 28.83 -5.65 -48.30
C THR A 330 28.18 -6.08 -46.98
N THR A 331 28.38 -5.30 -45.91
CA THR A 331 27.74 -5.51 -44.61
C THR A 331 26.23 -5.60 -44.72
N GLY A 332 25.63 -6.60 -44.07
CA GLY A 332 24.18 -6.81 -44.04
C GLY A 332 23.60 -7.45 -45.30
N SER A 333 24.42 -7.81 -46.30
CA SER A 333 23.95 -8.45 -47.54
C SER A 333 23.38 -9.85 -47.32
N PHE A 334 23.80 -10.54 -46.25
CA PHE A 334 23.28 -11.85 -45.85
C PHE A 334 22.25 -11.71 -44.73
N ASN A 335 20.96 -11.79 -45.05
CA ASN A 335 19.88 -11.62 -44.09
C ASN A 335 19.61 -12.91 -43.29
N SER A 336 19.14 -12.81 -42.05
CA SER A 336 18.72 -13.97 -41.25
C SER A 336 17.60 -14.80 -41.89
N LYS A 337 16.76 -14.19 -42.75
CA LYS A 337 15.80 -14.94 -43.58
C LYS A 337 16.44 -15.97 -44.50
N TYR A 338 17.68 -15.74 -44.95
CA TYR A 338 18.41 -16.72 -45.75
C TYR A 338 18.82 -17.93 -44.91
N ILE A 339 19.20 -17.70 -43.64
CA ILE A 339 19.48 -18.80 -42.70
C ILE A 339 18.25 -19.66 -42.51
N TYR A 340 17.06 -19.06 -42.37
CA TYR A 340 15.81 -19.82 -42.19
C TYR A 340 15.47 -20.73 -43.38
N ALA A 341 15.87 -20.34 -44.59
CA ALA A 341 15.68 -21.14 -45.80
C ALA A 341 16.77 -22.21 -45.97
N ILE A 342 18.01 -21.90 -45.61
CA ILE A 342 19.18 -22.80 -45.78
C ILE A 342 19.21 -23.89 -44.71
N ASP A 343 18.96 -23.52 -43.45
CA ASP A 343 18.96 -24.43 -42.30
C ASP A 343 17.58 -25.11 -42.16
N SER A 344 17.20 -25.85 -43.20
CA SER A 344 15.97 -26.63 -43.30
C SER A 344 16.10 -28.00 -42.62
N ASP A 345 14.97 -28.58 -42.21
CA ASP A 345 14.86 -29.97 -41.74
C ASP A 345 14.99 -30.99 -42.89
N LYS A 346 14.93 -30.53 -44.14
CA LYS A 346 15.15 -31.32 -45.36
C LYS A 346 16.42 -30.83 -46.06
N ASP A 347 17.47 -31.64 -46.01
CA ASP A 347 18.79 -31.25 -46.50
C ASP A 347 18.77 -30.80 -47.98
N ASP A 348 18.05 -31.51 -48.86
CA ASP A 348 17.95 -31.15 -50.29
C ASP A 348 17.31 -29.76 -50.53
N GLU A 349 16.28 -29.39 -49.75
CA GLU A 349 15.63 -28.06 -49.84
C GLU A 349 16.58 -26.97 -49.32
N GLY A 350 17.32 -27.27 -48.24
CA GLY A 350 18.32 -26.38 -47.68
C GLY A 350 19.51 -26.13 -48.61
N LEU A 351 20.03 -27.18 -49.26
CA LEU A 351 21.10 -27.07 -50.26
C LEU A 351 20.67 -26.27 -51.49
N THR A 352 19.45 -26.51 -51.99
CA THR A 352 18.87 -25.73 -53.09
C THR A 352 18.73 -24.24 -52.72
N SER A 353 18.31 -23.98 -51.48
CA SER A 353 18.21 -22.62 -50.95
C SER A 353 19.59 -21.96 -50.79
N ALA A 354 20.59 -22.72 -50.36
CA ALA A 354 21.98 -22.25 -50.26
C ALA A 354 22.51 -21.84 -51.63
N GLU A 355 22.35 -22.70 -52.66
CA GLU A 355 22.75 -22.37 -54.02
C GLU A 355 22.07 -21.08 -54.51
N LYS A 356 20.74 -20.98 -54.33
CA LYS A 356 19.97 -19.80 -54.75
C LYS A 356 20.44 -18.51 -54.07
N VAL A 357 20.69 -18.55 -52.75
CA VAL A 357 21.16 -17.39 -51.99
C VAL A 357 22.56 -16.99 -52.44
N LEU A 358 23.48 -17.96 -52.57
CA LEU A 358 24.86 -17.71 -52.98
C LEU A 358 24.94 -17.14 -54.40
N ARG A 359 24.15 -17.66 -55.35
CA ARG A 359 24.02 -17.08 -56.69
C ARG A 359 23.42 -15.68 -56.66
N GLY A 360 22.50 -15.41 -55.73
CA GLY A 360 21.96 -14.08 -55.47
C GLY A 360 22.99 -13.07 -54.97
N LEU A 361 24.09 -13.53 -54.38
CA LEU A 361 25.27 -12.73 -54.00
C LEU A 361 26.32 -12.66 -55.13
N SER A 362 25.92 -12.99 -56.35
CA SER A 362 26.76 -13.00 -57.55
C SER A 362 27.94 -13.98 -57.50
N LEU A 363 27.86 -15.01 -56.64
CA LEU A 363 28.84 -16.09 -56.57
C LEU A 363 28.47 -17.22 -57.55
N ASP A 364 29.44 -18.05 -57.91
CA ASP A 364 29.23 -19.31 -58.64
C ASP A 364 29.58 -20.49 -57.73
N PRO A 365 28.65 -20.92 -56.86
CA PRO A 365 28.94 -21.90 -55.82
C PRO A 365 29.03 -23.32 -56.39
N SER A 366 29.99 -24.10 -55.90
CA SER A 366 30.00 -25.55 -56.06
C SER A 366 29.03 -26.24 -55.09
N VAL A 367 28.81 -27.54 -55.28
CA VAL A 367 28.03 -28.36 -54.32
C VAL A 367 28.68 -28.34 -52.94
N GLU A 368 30.01 -28.44 -52.87
CA GLU A 368 30.77 -28.36 -51.62
C GLU A 368 30.59 -27.00 -50.93
N ASP A 369 30.55 -25.90 -51.67
CA ASP A 369 30.30 -24.56 -51.12
C ASP A 369 28.89 -24.44 -50.53
N CYS A 370 27.90 -25.09 -51.15
CA CYS A 370 26.53 -25.10 -50.65
C CYS A 370 26.41 -25.92 -49.35
N ILE A 371 27.05 -27.10 -49.30
CA ILE A 371 27.13 -27.94 -48.09
C ILE A 371 27.82 -27.18 -46.97
N ALA A 372 28.97 -26.56 -47.25
CA ALA A 372 29.70 -25.80 -46.27
C ALA A 372 28.89 -24.58 -45.77
N THR A 373 28.23 -23.84 -46.66
CA THR A 373 27.38 -22.69 -46.30
C THR A 373 26.20 -23.14 -45.43
N GLN A 374 25.56 -24.26 -45.76
CA GLN A 374 24.50 -24.84 -44.94
C GLN A 374 25.01 -25.23 -43.55
N ARG A 375 26.19 -25.87 -43.48
CA ARG A 375 26.81 -26.24 -42.20
C ARG A 375 27.17 -25.03 -41.35
N VAL A 376 27.69 -23.95 -41.95
CA VAL A 376 27.94 -22.67 -41.27
C VAL A 376 26.63 -22.11 -40.66
N CYS A 377 25.54 -22.09 -41.45
CA CYS A 377 24.24 -21.64 -40.98
C CYS A 377 23.75 -22.46 -39.77
N GLN A 378 23.85 -23.79 -39.85
CA GLN A 378 23.50 -24.72 -38.77
C GLN A 378 24.32 -24.47 -37.50
N ILE A 379 25.64 -24.27 -37.60
CA ILE A 379 26.50 -24.02 -36.44
C ILE A 379 26.14 -22.70 -35.75
N VAL A 380 25.97 -21.63 -36.53
CA VAL A 380 25.63 -20.30 -36.00
C VAL A 380 24.26 -20.31 -35.31
N SER A 381 23.23 -20.87 -35.95
CA SER A 381 21.88 -20.92 -35.38
C SER A 381 21.81 -21.87 -34.17
N THR A 382 22.56 -22.98 -34.18
CA THR A 382 22.68 -23.91 -33.04
C THR A 382 23.37 -23.26 -31.85
N ARG A 383 24.47 -22.54 -32.08
CA ARG A 383 25.15 -21.76 -31.03
C ARG A 383 24.20 -20.76 -30.39
N ALA A 384 23.47 -20.00 -31.20
CA ALA A 384 22.48 -19.04 -30.72
C ALA A 384 21.37 -19.70 -29.86
N ALA A 385 20.83 -20.83 -30.30
CA ALA A 385 19.83 -21.58 -29.54
C ALA A 385 20.40 -22.13 -28.21
N HIS A 386 21.64 -22.62 -28.21
CA HIS A 386 22.30 -23.16 -27.03
C HIS A 386 22.66 -22.07 -26.00
N LEU A 387 23.16 -20.92 -26.44
CA LEU A 387 23.43 -19.77 -25.56
C LEU A 387 22.13 -19.26 -24.90
N CYS A 388 21.05 -19.15 -25.67
CA CYS A 388 19.72 -18.82 -25.14
C CYS A 388 19.23 -19.88 -24.14
N ALA A 389 19.46 -21.17 -24.41
CA ALA A 389 19.11 -22.25 -23.48
C ALA A 389 19.86 -22.12 -22.15
N ALA A 390 21.17 -21.85 -22.16
CA ALA A 390 21.99 -21.75 -20.96
C ALA A 390 21.53 -20.62 -20.02
N THR A 391 21.15 -19.47 -20.56
CA THR A 391 20.62 -18.35 -19.77
C THR A 391 19.20 -18.60 -19.26
N LEU A 392 18.33 -19.26 -20.05
CA LEU A 392 17.03 -19.72 -19.56
C LEU A 392 17.15 -20.75 -18.42
N VAL A 393 18.14 -21.64 -18.48
CA VAL A 393 18.39 -22.64 -17.42
C VAL A 393 18.69 -21.95 -16.08
N ALA A 394 19.46 -20.86 -16.09
CA ALA A 394 19.73 -20.07 -14.89
C ALA A 394 18.46 -19.44 -14.30
N VAL A 395 17.58 -18.89 -15.15
CA VAL A 395 16.28 -18.34 -14.75
C VAL A 395 15.36 -19.43 -14.19
N LEU A 396 15.27 -20.58 -14.84
CA LEU A 396 14.48 -21.73 -14.37
C LEU A 396 14.95 -22.21 -13.00
N ARG A 397 16.27 -22.29 -12.79
CA ARG A 397 16.85 -22.62 -11.48
C ARG A 397 16.50 -21.57 -10.43
N GLN A 398 16.54 -20.27 -10.77
CA GLN A 398 16.13 -19.19 -9.85
C GLN A 398 14.69 -19.39 -9.39
N ILE A 399 13.76 -19.63 -10.32
CA ILE A 399 12.35 -19.84 -9.98
C ILE A 399 12.16 -21.10 -9.14
N ARG A 400 12.85 -22.20 -9.47
CA ARG A 400 12.81 -23.45 -8.70
C ARG A 400 13.29 -23.25 -7.27
N ASP A 401 14.45 -22.61 -7.10
CA ASP A 401 15.06 -22.36 -5.79
C ASP A 401 14.18 -21.40 -4.96
N ASN A 402 13.61 -20.36 -5.60
CA ASN A 402 12.66 -19.44 -4.98
C ASN A 402 11.40 -20.11 -4.43
N LYS A 403 10.96 -21.19 -5.08
CA LYS A 403 9.83 -22.02 -4.67
C LYS A 403 10.23 -23.13 -3.69
N ALA A 404 11.52 -23.27 -3.39
CA ALA A 404 12.08 -24.39 -2.62
C ALA A 404 11.58 -25.75 -3.13
N ALA A 405 11.44 -25.90 -4.45
CA ALA A 405 10.86 -27.08 -5.07
C ALA A 405 11.95 -28.03 -5.58
N GLU A 406 11.77 -29.34 -5.37
CA GLU A 406 12.67 -30.36 -5.95
C GLU A 406 12.54 -30.45 -7.47
N LYS A 407 11.32 -30.26 -7.99
CA LYS A 407 10.99 -30.17 -9.41
C LYS A 407 10.16 -28.94 -9.69
N LEU A 408 10.42 -28.28 -10.81
CA LEU A 408 9.66 -27.11 -11.25
C LEU A 408 8.75 -27.48 -12.41
N ARG A 409 7.48 -27.06 -12.36
CA ARG A 409 6.60 -27.00 -13.54
C ARG A 409 6.34 -25.53 -13.85
N THR A 410 6.59 -25.12 -15.08
CA THR A 410 6.41 -23.72 -15.49
C THR A 410 6.19 -23.59 -16.99
N THR A 411 5.64 -22.45 -17.41
CA THR A 411 5.43 -22.10 -18.81
C THR A 411 6.30 -20.90 -19.18
N ILE A 412 6.93 -20.96 -20.35
CA ILE A 412 7.69 -19.86 -20.97
C ILE A 412 6.84 -19.34 -22.13
N GLY A 413 6.37 -18.11 -22.01
CA GLY A 413 5.76 -17.39 -23.12
C GLY A 413 6.84 -16.90 -24.09
N VAL A 414 6.73 -17.22 -25.37
CA VAL A 414 7.77 -16.89 -26.37
C VAL A 414 7.21 -16.08 -27.53
N ASP A 415 7.96 -15.06 -27.93
CA ASP A 415 7.77 -14.31 -29.18
C ASP A 415 9.12 -14.01 -29.85
N GLY A 416 9.10 -13.49 -31.07
CA GLY A 416 10.26 -13.09 -31.85
C GLY A 416 10.39 -13.83 -33.17
N SER A 417 10.88 -13.11 -34.19
CA SER A 417 10.96 -13.61 -35.56
C SER A 417 11.90 -14.79 -35.75
N VAL A 418 12.99 -14.90 -34.96
CA VAL A 418 13.92 -16.03 -35.07
C VAL A 418 13.23 -17.29 -34.58
N TYR A 419 12.63 -17.23 -33.38
CA TYR A 419 11.93 -18.37 -32.80
C TYR A 419 10.74 -18.83 -33.65
N LYS A 420 9.98 -17.88 -34.22
CA LYS A 420 8.78 -18.16 -35.02
C LYS A 420 9.08 -18.69 -36.43
N ASN A 421 10.08 -18.12 -37.10
CA ASN A 421 10.28 -18.35 -38.54
C ASN A 421 11.43 -19.31 -38.86
N HIS A 422 12.37 -19.53 -37.95
CA HIS A 422 13.45 -20.48 -38.17
C HIS A 422 12.96 -21.91 -37.88
N PRO A 423 13.02 -22.84 -38.85
CA PRO A 423 12.40 -24.16 -38.71
C PRO A 423 12.98 -24.98 -37.55
N GLU A 424 14.31 -24.93 -37.37
CA GLU A 424 15.00 -25.77 -36.38
C GLU A 424 15.31 -25.10 -35.03
N PHE A 425 15.21 -23.77 -34.92
CA PHE A 425 15.69 -23.03 -33.74
C PHE A 425 14.94 -23.40 -32.46
N SER A 426 13.60 -23.41 -32.51
CA SER A 426 12.75 -23.74 -31.35
C SER A 426 13.02 -25.16 -30.86
N ARG A 427 13.13 -26.12 -31.78
CA ARG A 427 13.44 -27.52 -31.48
C ARG A 427 14.79 -27.66 -30.77
N ARG A 428 15.84 -27.00 -31.27
CA ARG A 428 17.19 -27.01 -30.69
C ARG A 428 17.21 -26.37 -29.29
N LEU A 429 16.56 -25.21 -29.15
CA LEU A 429 16.40 -24.51 -27.86
C LEU A 429 15.72 -25.41 -26.83
N HIS A 430 14.56 -25.98 -27.16
CA HIS A 430 13.79 -26.83 -26.23
C HIS A 430 14.58 -28.07 -25.83
N LYS A 431 15.23 -28.72 -26.79
CA LYS A 431 16.05 -29.91 -26.54
C LYS A 431 17.19 -29.58 -25.58
N MET A 432 17.90 -28.46 -25.79
CA MET A 432 19.02 -28.07 -24.95
C MET A 432 18.58 -27.64 -23.55
N VAL A 433 17.47 -26.89 -23.42
CA VAL A 433 16.91 -26.56 -22.10
C VAL A 433 16.61 -27.84 -21.31
N ARG A 434 15.84 -28.78 -21.88
CA ARG A 434 15.50 -30.04 -21.20
C ARG A 434 16.72 -30.89 -20.83
N ARG A 435 17.79 -30.80 -21.62
CA ARG A 435 19.06 -31.50 -21.37
C ARG A 435 19.82 -30.91 -20.17
N LEU A 436 19.89 -29.58 -20.06
CA LEU A 436 20.66 -28.87 -19.03
C LEU A 436 19.91 -28.72 -17.69
N VAL A 437 18.58 -28.82 -17.69
CA VAL A 437 17.74 -28.73 -16.48
C VAL A 437 16.65 -29.81 -16.45
N PRO A 438 17.02 -31.10 -16.28
CA PRO A 438 16.10 -32.24 -16.37
C PRO A 438 15.05 -32.29 -15.26
N ASP A 439 15.24 -31.54 -14.18
CA ASP A 439 14.36 -31.39 -13.03
C ASP A 439 13.25 -30.33 -13.23
N CYS A 440 13.22 -29.65 -14.38
CA CYS A 440 12.16 -28.72 -14.75
C CYS A 440 11.30 -29.26 -15.91
N ASP A 441 10.00 -29.39 -15.69
CA ASP A 441 8.99 -29.62 -16.72
C ASP A 441 8.56 -28.27 -17.32
N VAL A 442 9.06 -27.99 -18.53
CA VAL A 442 8.93 -26.69 -19.18
C VAL A 442 8.03 -26.78 -20.41
N ARG A 443 6.93 -26.01 -20.39
CA ARG A 443 6.08 -25.77 -21.55
C ARG A 443 6.49 -24.48 -22.24
N PHE A 444 6.73 -24.53 -23.55
CA PHE A 444 6.91 -23.32 -24.36
C PHE A 444 5.58 -22.97 -25.03
N LEU A 445 5.07 -21.78 -24.77
CA LEU A 445 3.82 -21.28 -25.33
C LEU A 445 4.11 -20.08 -26.23
N GLN A 446 3.80 -20.20 -27.52
CA GLN A 446 4.02 -19.11 -28.47
C GLN A 446 2.90 -18.07 -28.35
N SER A 447 3.28 -16.80 -28.25
CA SER A 447 2.33 -15.69 -28.32
C SER A 447 1.85 -15.50 -29.76
N GLN A 448 0.54 -15.68 -30.00
CA GLN A 448 -0.07 -15.49 -31.32
C GLN A 448 -0.24 -14.00 -31.66
N ASP A 449 -0.75 -13.22 -30.70
CA ASP A 449 -1.11 -11.81 -30.89
C ASP A 449 0.02 -10.83 -30.49
N GLY A 450 1.18 -11.37 -30.11
CA GLY A 450 2.35 -10.62 -29.70
C GLY A 450 2.25 -10.00 -28.30
N SER A 451 3.02 -8.94 -28.06
CA SER A 451 3.08 -8.22 -26.78
C SER A 451 1.84 -7.34 -26.51
N GLY A 452 1.07 -7.01 -27.56
CA GLY A 452 -0.07 -6.09 -27.48
C GLY A 452 -1.22 -6.58 -26.60
N LYS A 453 -1.55 -7.89 -26.61
CA LYS A 453 -2.54 -8.47 -25.68
C LYS A 453 -2.09 -8.34 -24.23
N GLY A 454 -0.83 -8.65 -23.93
CA GLY A 454 -0.27 -8.54 -22.59
C GLY A 454 -0.17 -7.11 -22.07
N ALA A 455 0.16 -6.14 -22.94
CA ALA A 455 0.10 -4.72 -22.60
C ALA A 455 -1.31 -4.29 -22.20
N ALA A 456 -2.34 -4.79 -22.88
CA ALA A 456 -3.73 -4.52 -22.51
C ALA A 456 -4.09 -5.14 -21.15
N MET A 457 -3.59 -6.34 -20.82
CA MET A 457 -3.83 -6.96 -19.51
C MET A 457 -3.17 -6.16 -18.37
N VAL A 458 -1.91 -5.72 -18.56
CA VAL A 458 -1.23 -4.84 -17.58
C VAL A 458 -2.01 -3.54 -17.39
N THR A 459 -2.45 -2.94 -18.50
CA THR A 459 -3.27 -1.72 -18.54
C THR A 459 -4.59 -1.93 -17.78
N ALA A 460 -5.27 -3.07 -17.98
CA ALA A 460 -6.50 -3.41 -17.30
C ALA A 460 -6.33 -3.51 -15.78
N VAL A 461 -5.26 -4.16 -15.33
CA VAL A 461 -4.93 -4.27 -13.89
C VAL A 461 -4.63 -2.90 -13.29
N ALA A 462 -3.80 -2.09 -13.97
CA ALA A 462 -3.44 -0.75 -13.53
C ALA A 462 -4.67 0.16 -13.40
N TYR A 463 -5.53 0.15 -14.42
CA TYR A 463 -6.76 0.92 -14.46
C TYR A 463 -7.74 0.49 -13.36
N ARG A 464 -7.89 -0.82 -13.13
CA ARG A 464 -8.69 -1.37 -12.03
C ARG A 464 -8.18 -0.89 -10.67
N LEU A 465 -6.87 -0.96 -10.41
CA LEU A 465 -6.28 -0.50 -9.15
C LEU A 465 -6.49 1.00 -8.91
N ALA A 466 -6.38 1.81 -9.97
CA ALA A 466 -6.67 3.25 -9.91
C ALA A 466 -8.14 3.52 -9.61
N ALA A 467 -9.06 2.81 -10.25
CA ALA A 467 -10.50 2.92 -9.98
C ALA A 467 -10.84 2.51 -8.54
N GLN A 468 -10.29 1.38 -8.06
CA GLN A 468 -10.46 0.94 -6.68
C GLN A 468 -9.90 1.96 -5.68
N HIS A 469 -8.76 2.60 -5.99
CA HIS A 469 -8.22 3.67 -5.17
C HIS A 469 -9.14 4.89 -5.12
N ALA A 470 -9.66 5.33 -6.27
CA ALA A 470 -10.60 6.44 -6.33
C ALA A 470 -11.89 6.15 -5.54
N GLU A 471 -12.40 4.92 -5.63
CA GLU A 471 -13.58 4.49 -4.87
C GLU A 471 -13.32 4.46 -3.35
N ARG A 472 -12.19 3.89 -2.90
CA ARG A 472 -11.77 3.96 -1.49
C ARG A 472 -11.68 5.41 -1.03
N GLN A 473 -11.07 6.27 -1.83
CA GLN A 473 -10.89 7.67 -1.48
C GLN A 473 -12.22 8.41 -1.37
N GLY A 474 -13.17 8.17 -2.29
CA GLY A 474 -14.51 8.73 -2.21
C GLY A 474 -15.27 8.35 -0.94
N ILE A 475 -15.09 7.12 -0.43
CA ILE A 475 -15.66 6.69 0.85
C ILE A 475 -14.94 7.35 2.03
N LEU A 476 -13.61 7.42 2.02
CA LEU A 476 -12.85 8.06 3.09
C LEU A 476 -13.09 9.57 3.16
N ASP A 477 -13.35 10.23 2.03
CA ASP A 477 -13.64 11.65 1.98
C ASP A 477 -14.94 12.01 2.70
N THR A 478 -15.91 11.09 2.80
CA THR A 478 -17.12 11.33 3.62
C THR A 478 -16.82 11.43 5.11
N LEU A 479 -15.68 10.89 5.57
CA LEU A 479 -15.21 10.96 6.95
C LEU A 479 -14.24 12.14 7.17
N ARG A 480 -13.89 12.91 6.14
CA ARG A 480 -12.99 14.06 6.28
C ARG A 480 -13.80 15.34 6.47
N LEU A 481 -13.42 16.14 7.47
CA LEU A 481 -14.07 17.41 7.76
C LEU A 481 -13.21 18.58 7.23
N SER A 482 -13.85 19.45 6.47
CA SER A 482 -13.30 20.75 6.08
C SER A 482 -13.26 21.73 7.27
N ARG A 483 -12.46 22.78 7.13
CA ARG A 483 -12.37 23.84 8.13
C ARG A 483 -13.71 24.54 8.35
N GLU A 484 -14.48 24.79 7.30
CA GLU A 484 -15.81 25.39 7.39
C GLU A 484 -16.78 24.51 8.19
N GLN A 485 -16.76 23.19 7.96
CA GLN A 485 -17.57 22.25 8.72
C GLN A 485 -17.20 22.25 10.20
N LEU A 486 -15.91 22.29 10.54
CA LEU A 486 -15.45 22.36 11.93
C LEU A 486 -15.86 23.66 12.65
N LEU A 487 -15.84 24.79 11.95
CA LEU A 487 -16.36 26.06 12.48
C LEU A 487 -17.87 25.98 12.75
N GLU A 488 -18.62 25.30 11.89
CA GLU A 488 -20.06 25.10 12.09
C GLU A 488 -20.34 24.16 13.27
N VAL A 489 -19.58 23.07 13.44
CA VAL A 489 -19.65 22.20 14.63
C VAL A 489 -19.40 23.01 15.90
N LYS A 490 -18.34 23.83 15.94
CA LYS A 490 -18.04 24.72 17.07
C LYS A 490 -19.22 25.65 17.37
N LYS A 491 -19.76 26.31 16.35
CA LYS A 491 -20.89 27.24 16.50
C LYS A 491 -22.13 26.54 17.05
N ARG A 492 -22.48 25.35 16.54
CA ARG A 492 -23.62 24.56 17.03
C ARG A 492 -23.41 24.12 18.47
N MET A 493 -22.20 23.70 18.85
CA MET A 493 -21.86 23.42 20.25
C MET A 493 -22.09 24.65 21.13
N SER A 494 -21.62 25.83 20.73
CA SER A 494 -21.85 27.07 21.50
C SER A 494 -23.34 27.37 21.70
N VAL A 495 -24.19 27.13 20.70
CA VAL A 495 -25.65 27.30 20.81
C VAL A 495 -26.25 26.33 21.82
N GLU A 496 -25.88 25.04 21.75
CA GLU A 496 -26.39 24.02 22.68
C GLU A 496 -25.92 24.26 24.11
N MET A 497 -24.70 24.77 24.32
CA MET A 497 -24.23 25.18 25.65
C MET A 497 -25.13 26.27 26.26
N VAL A 498 -25.49 27.30 25.48
CA VAL A 498 -26.38 28.38 25.95
C VAL A 498 -27.78 27.83 26.25
N ARG A 499 -28.31 26.94 25.40
CA ARG A 499 -29.62 26.31 25.65
C ARG A 499 -29.63 25.46 26.92
N GLY A 500 -28.57 24.69 27.16
CA GLY A 500 -28.46 23.82 28.33
C GLY A 500 -28.38 24.58 29.66
N LEU A 501 -27.79 25.77 29.65
CA LEU A 501 -27.71 26.67 30.81
C LEU A 501 -29.03 27.40 31.11
N SER A 502 -29.87 27.62 30.09
CA SER A 502 -31.14 28.34 30.24
C SER A 502 -32.23 27.49 30.87
N LYS A 503 -32.97 28.05 31.83
CA LYS A 503 -34.10 27.40 32.51
C LYS A 503 -35.26 27.10 31.56
N GLN A 504 -35.48 27.94 30.54
CA GLN A 504 -36.59 27.79 29.59
C GLN A 504 -36.32 26.74 28.52
N ASN A 505 -35.08 26.65 28.03
CA ASN A 505 -34.73 25.86 26.84
C ASN A 505 -34.04 24.52 27.16
N ARG A 506 -33.71 24.27 28.44
CA ARG A 506 -32.96 23.09 28.91
C ARG A 506 -33.52 21.74 28.45
N GLU A 507 -34.84 21.58 28.47
CA GLU A 507 -35.45 20.29 28.11
C GLU A 507 -35.20 19.93 26.64
N GLN A 508 -35.11 20.94 25.78
CA GLN A 508 -34.84 20.79 24.35
C GLN A 508 -33.34 20.73 24.03
N ALA A 509 -32.46 21.09 24.96
CA ALA A 509 -31.01 21.05 24.74
C ALA A 509 -30.49 19.62 24.74
N SER A 510 -29.65 19.28 23.77
CA SER A 510 -28.94 17.98 23.76
C SER A 510 -27.82 17.97 24.79
N VAL A 511 -27.09 19.08 24.93
CA VAL A 511 -26.03 19.28 25.92
C VAL A 511 -26.63 19.77 27.24
N LYS A 512 -26.48 19.00 28.32
CA LYS A 512 -27.25 19.21 29.56
C LYS A 512 -26.64 20.18 30.56
N MET A 513 -25.39 20.61 30.43
CA MET A 513 -24.81 21.70 31.23
C MET A 513 -25.19 21.62 32.74
N LEU A 514 -24.88 20.50 33.37
CA LEU A 514 -25.26 20.15 34.73
C LEU A 514 -24.44 20.95 35.77
N PRO A 515 -25.09 21.70 36.67
CA PRO A 515 -24.42 22.35 37.79
C PRO A 515 -23.79 21.32 38.73
N THR A 516 -22.52 21.52 39.10
CA THR A 516 -21.77 20.57 39.96
C THR A 516 -21.70 21.00 41.42
N TYR A 517 -22.10 22.23 41.72
CA TYR A 517 -21.95 22.88 43.04
C TYR A 517 -20.50 23.06 43.51
N VAL A 518 -19.51 22.82 42.64
CA VAL A 518 -18.11 23.18 42.88
C VAL A 518 -17.91 24.65 42.47
N ARG A 519 -17.78 25.56 43.45
CA ARG A 519 -17.73 27.02 43.22
C ARG A 519 -16.32 27.62 43.11
N SER A 520 -15.28 26.87 43.47
CA SER A 520 -13.90 27.34 43.42
C SER A 520 -12.94 26.20 43.06
N THR A 521 -11.90 26.52 42.31
CA THR A 521 -10.72 25.66 42.11
C THR A 521 -9.89 25.61 43.39
N PRO A 522 -8.92 24.68 43.50
CA PRO A 522 -8.01 24.65 44.64
C PRO A 522 -7.19 25.95 44.72
N ASP A 523 -6.87 26.41 45.92
CA ASP A 523 -6.09 27.63 46.18
C ASP A 523 -4.78 27.39 46.93
N GLY A 524 -4.49 26.12 47.27
CA GLY A 524 -3.30 25.71 48.00
C GLY A 524 -3.46 25.72 49.51
N THR A 525 -4.64 26.07 50.05
CA THR A 525 -4.94 25.98 51.49
C THR A 525 -5.50 24.62 51.91
N GLU A 526 -5.77 23.73 50.95
CA GLU A 526 -6.32 22.40 51.19
C GLU A 526 -5.35 21.52 51.99
N HIS A 527 -5.83 20.98 53.12
CA HIS A 527 -5.05 20.07 53.97
C HIS A 527 -5.97 19.04 54.65
N GLY A 528 -5.42 17.86 54.97
CA GLY A 528 -6.14 16.77 55.64
C GLY A 528 -6.05 15.43 54.91
N ASP A 529 -6.67 14.41 55.52
CA ASP A 529 -6.75 13.05 55.01
C ASP A 529 -8.16 12.78 54.45
N PHE A 530 -8.24 12.39 53.18
CA PHE A 530 -9.47 12.24 52.43
C PHE A 530 -9.56 10.87 51.79
N LEU A 531 -10.74 10.27 51.81
CA LEU A 531 -11.03 9.05 51.08
C LEU A 531 -11.69 9.44 49.75
N ALA A 532 -11.31 8.83 48.65
CA ALA A 532 -11.92 9.05 47.34
C ALA A 532 -12.31 7.72 46.69
N LEU A 533 -13.49 7.70 46.06
CA LEU A 533 -13.95 6.59 45.23
C LEU A 533 -13.94 7.03 43.78
N ASP A 534 -13.52 6.16 42.86
CA ASP A 534 -13.52 6.43 41.43
C ASP A 534 -14.21 5.30 40.67
N LEU A 535 -15.42 5.60 40.19
CA LEU A 535 -16.27 4.68 39.45
C LEU A 535 -16.67 5.31 38.11
N GLY A 536 -16.05 4.83 37.02
CA GLY A 536 -16.38 5.27 35.67
C GLY A 536 -16.25 4.22 34.56
N GLY A 537 -15.77 3.02 34.89
CA GLY A 537 -15.58 1.88 33.99
C GLY A 537 -15.52 0.56 34.75
N SER A 538 -14.96 -0.49 34.15
CA SER A 538 -14.86 -1.83 34.78
C SER A 538 -13.84 -1.92 35.93
N SER A 539 -12.95 -0.93 36.02
CA SER A 539 -11.98 -0.77 37.11
C SER A 539 -12.49 0.29 38.08
N PHE A 540 -12.80 -0.15 39.30
CA PHE A 540 -13.17 0.70 40.43
C PHE A 540 -11.95 0.97 41.30
N ARG A 541 -11.76 2.20 41.78
CA ARG A 541 -10.62 2.53 42.64
C ARG A 541 -11.09 3.13 43.96
N VAL A 542 -10.42 2.72 45.04
CA VAL A 542 -10.53 3.37 46.34
C VAL A 542 -9.18 4.00 46.65
N LEU A 543 -9.17 5.26 47.03
CA LEU A 543 -7.97 6.06 47.24
C LEU A 543 -7.99 6.72 48.62
N LEU A 544 -6.85 6.74 49.30
CA LEU A 544 -6.55 7.63 50.42
C LEU A 544 -5.62 8.73 49.92
N VAL A 545 -6.03 9.98 50.09
CA VAL A 545 -5.29 11.16 49.66
C VAL A 545 -4.99 12.01 50.88
N ARG A 546 -3.70 12.22 51.16
CA ARG A 546 -3.22 13.03 52.28
C ARG A 546 -2.59 14.32 51.75
N MET A 547 -3.15 15.44 52.17
CA MET A 547 -2.70 16.78 51.78
C MET A 547 -2.03 17.45 52.98
N GLN A 548 -0.74 17.74 52.86
CA GLN A 548 0.03 18.37 53.93
C GLN A 548 0.01 19.90 53.81
N SER A 549 -0.13 20.59 54.95
CA SER A 549 -0.02 22.05 55.02
C SER A 549 1.46 22.50 55.03
N GLY A 550 1.90 23.23 53.99
CA GLY A 550 3.27 23.76 53.90
C GLY A 550 3.71 24.25 52.51
N LYS A 551 4.90 24.87 52.42
CA LYS A 551 5.46 25.52 51.20
C LYS A 551 5.87 24.58 50.05
N GLY A 552 5.39 23.34 50.04
CA GLY A 552 5.55 22.41 48.93
C GLY A 552 4.26 21.60 48.82
N HIS A 553 3.59 21.67 47.67
CA HIS A 553 2.34 20.97 47.35
C HIS A 553 2.53 19.44 47.35
N ASN A 554 2.80 18.84 48.51
CA ASN A 554 3.00 17.40 48.66
C ASN A 554 1.67 16.71 48.94
N VAL A 555 1.21 15.94 47.96
CA VAL A 555 0.05 15.04 48.07
C VAL A 555 0.57 13.61 48.14
N ASP A 556 0.37 12.94 49.26
CA ASP A 556 0.64 11.49 49.40
C ASP A 556 -0.64 10.73 49.07
N MET A 557 -0.56 9.78 48.13
CA MET A 557 -1.74 9.08 47.61
C MET A 557 -1.50 7.57 47.60
N HIS A 558 -2.41 6.84 48.24
CA HIS A 558 -2.47 5.39 48.24
C HIS A 558 -3.76 4.96 47.56
N HIS A 559 -3.72 3.94 46.71
CA HIS A 559 -4.93 3.44 46.07
C HIS A 559 -4.90 1.94 45.86
N LYS A 560 -6.08 1.34 45.70
CA LYS A 560 -6.24 -0.05 45.28
C LYS A 560 -7.31 -0.14 44.20
N ILE A 561 -7.01 -0.94 43.17
CA ILE A 561 -7.90 -1.16 42.03
C ILE A 561 -8.68 -2.46 42.28
N TYR A 562 -9.99 -2.38 42.04
CA TYR A 562 -10.93 -3.47 42.15
C TYR A 562 -11.62 -3.70 40.81
N SER A 563 -11.81 -4.96 40.44
CA SER A 563 -12.63 -5.30 39.27
C SER A 563 -14.10 -5.38 39.67
N ILE A 564 -14.98 -4.85 38.83
CA ILE A 564 -16.43 -5.06 38.95
C ILE A 564 -16.85 -6.12 37.92
N PRO A 565 -17.35 -7.29 38.35
CA PRO A 565 -17.85 -8.32 37.44
C PRO A 565 -18.96 -7.77 36.53
N GLN A 566 -19.01 -8.23 35.28
CA GLN A 566 -20.03 -7.78 34.32
C GLN A 566 -21.46 -8.06 34.81
N GLU A 567 -21.65 -9.21 35.47
CA GLU A 567 -22.92 -9.59 36.11
C GLU A 567 -23.35 -8.59 37.17
N THR A 568 -22.40 -7.99 37.91
CA THR A 568 -22.66 -6.93 38.90
C THR A 568 -22.96 -5.59 38.22
N MET A 569 -22.24 -5.25 37.15
CA MET A 569 -22.47 -4.01 36.37
C MET A 569 -23.87 -3.97 35.72
N GLN A 570 -24.43 -5.15 35.42
CA GLN A 570 -25.73 -5.32 34.77
C GLN A 570 -26.80 -5.93 35.71
N GLY A 571 -26.48 -6.11 36.98
CA GLY A 571 -27.36 -6.73 37.98
C GLY A 571 -28.32 -5.74 38.64
N THR A 572 -28.41 -5.79 39.97
CA THR A 572 -29.20 -4.85 40.77
C THR A 572 -28.31 -3.78 41.41
N GLY A 573 -28.88 -2.60 41.69
CA GLY A 573 -28.19 -1.54 42.43
C GLY A 573 -27.70 -2.02 43.79
N GLU A 574 -28.50 -2.81 44.50
CA GLU A 574 -28.08 -3.42 45.76
C GLU A 574 -26.79 -4.25 45.62
N GLN A 575 -26.69 -5.10 44.60
CA GLN A 575 -25.47 -5.89 44.34
C GLN A 575 -24.27 -4.98 44.02
N LEU A 576 -24.47 -3.97 43.17
CA LEU A 576 -23.40 -3.05 42.79
C LEU A 576 -22.85 -2.26 43.98
N PHE A 577 -23.73 -1.63 44.75
CA PHE A 577 -23.30 -0.82 45.91
C PHE A 577 -22.78 -1.70 47.05
N SER A 578 -23.28 -2.93 47.22
CA SER A 578 -22.69 -3.89 48.18
C SER A 578 -21.27 -4.29 47.79
N HIS A 579 -21.00 -4.49 46.50
CA HIS A 579 -19.65 -4.74 45.99
C HIS A 579 -18.71 -3.55 46.23
N ILE A 580 -19.19 -2.32 45.97
CA ILE A 580 -18.44 -1.08 46.25
C ILE A 580 -18.07 -0.99 47.75
N VAL A 581 -19.02 -1.23 48.65
CA VAL A 581 -18.79 -1.21 50.10
C VAL A 581 -17.85 -2.33 50.55
N TYR A 582 -17.90 -3.50 49.91
CA TYR A 582 -16.90 -4.56 50.12
C TYR A 582 -15.48 -4.07 49.77
N CYS A 583 -15.31 -3.45 48.60
CA CYS A 583 -14.02 -2.90 48.18
C CYS A 583 -13.50 -1.82 49.14
N ILE A 584 -14.38 -0.93 49.62
CA ILE A 584 -13.99 0.10 50.60
C ILE A 584 -13.51 -0.53 51.91
N ALA A 585 -14.23 -1.53 52.43
CA ALA A 585 -13.85 -2.23 53.66
C ALA A 585 -12.47 -2.89 53.55
N ASP A 586 -12.25 -3.61 52.45
CA ASP A 586 -10.98 -4.27 52.15
C ASP A 586 -9.83 -3.24 52.01
N PHE A 587 -10.09 -2.08 51.41
CA PHE A 587 -9.10 -1.01 51.30
C PHE A 587 -8.75 -0.41 52.67
N LEU A 588 -9.75 -0.14 53.52
CA LEU A 588 -9.53 0.40 54.86
C LEU A 588 -8.76 -0.58 55.75
N GLU A 589 -9.03 -1.88 55.61
CA GLU A 589 -8.25 -2.93 56.29
C GLU A 589 -6.81 -2.97 55.77
N TYR A 590 -6.62 -2.93 54.45
CA TYR A 590 -5.30 -2.88 53.81
C TYR A 590 -4.46 -1.68 54.28
N MET A 591 -5.07 -0.51 54.46
CA MET A 591 -4.41 0.70 54.95
C MET A 591 -4.22 0.73 56.48
N GLY A 592 -4.72 -0.26 57.22
CA GLY A 592 -4.66 -0.28 58.69
C GLY A 592 -5.54 0.77 59.36
N MET A 593 -6.61 1.23 58.68
CA MET A 593 -7.48 2.33 59.11
C MET A 593 -8.90 1.85 59.46
N ARG A 594 -9.02 0.63 59.98
CA ARG A 594 -10.32 0.03 60.34
C ARG A 594 -11.02 0.89 61.40
N GLY A 595 -12.22 1.39 61.08
CA GLY A 595 -13.02 2.24 61.97
C GLY A 595 -12.74 3.75 61.87
N ALA A 596 -11.86 4.20 60.97
CA ALA A 596 -11.68 5.63 60.70
C ALA A 596 -12.89 6.20 59.93
N SER A 597 -13.43 7.34 60.37
CA SER A 597 -14.44 8.10 59.64
C SER A 597 -13.75 9.29 58.95
N LEU A 598 -13.41 9.09 57.67
CA LEU A 598 -12.76 10.10 56.83
C LEU A 598 -13.78 10.80 55.93
N PRO A 599 -13.58 12.10 55.63
CA PRO A 599 -14.34 12.78 54.59
C PRO A 599 -14.16 12.08 53.23
N LEU A 600 -15.27 11.77 52.57
CA LEU A 600 -15.33 10.99 51.34
C LEU A 600 -15.80 11.83 50.15
N GLY A 601 -15.00 11.84 49.09
CA GLY A 601 -15.41 12.25 47.75
C GLY A 601 -15.73 11.04 46.87
N PHE A 602 -16.83 11.07 46.14
CA PHE A 602 -17.22 9.99 45.24
C PHE A 602 -17.24 10.49 43.79
N THR A 603 -16.19 10.15 43.04
CA THR A 603 -16.21 10.30 41.58
C THR A 603 -17.09 9.22 40.97
N PHE A 604 -18.22 9.66 40.43
CA PHE A 604 -19.24 8.85 39.80
C PHE A 604 -19.44 9.36 38.37
N SER A 605 -18.77 8.74 37.41
CA SER A 605 -18.65 9.24 36.03
C SER A 605 -19.87 8.91 35.16
N PHE A 606 -21.05 9.32 35.61
CA PHE A 606 -22.31 9.17 34.90
C PHE A 606 -23.13 10.47 35.01
N PRO A 607 -24.09 10.70 34.09
CA PRO A 607 -24.95 11.87 34.16
C PRO A 607 -25.77 11.89 35.46
N CYS A 608 -25.47 12.84 36.34
CA CYS A 608 -26.18 13.03 37.60
C CYS A 608 -26.80 14.42 37.68
N HIS A 609 -28.06 14.49 38.09
CA HIS A 609 -28.64 15.74 38.54
C HIS A 609 -28.24 15.98 39.99
N GLN A 610 -27.53 17.08 40.23
CA GLN A 610 -27.16 17.53 41.56
C GLN A 610 -28.06 18.70 41.96
N SER A 611 -28.50 18.70 43.21
CA SER A 611 -29.17 19.82 43.89
C SER A 611 -28.26 20.45 44.95
N LYS A 612 -27.24 19.69 45.39
CA LYS A 612 -26.18 20.03 46.34
C LYS A 612 -24.94 19.19 46.02
N LEU A 613 -23.80 19.57 46.59
CA LEU A 613 -22.54 18.85 46.38
C LEU A 613 -22.58 17.38 46.85
N ASP A 614 -23.35 17.08 47.90
CA ASP A 614 -23.46 15.76 48.52
C ASP A 614 -24.69 14.95 48.07
N GLN A 615 -25.32 15.33 46.96
CA GLN A 615 -26.49 14.64 46.40
C GLN A 615 -26.35 14.49 44.88
N GLY A 616 -26.59 13.29 44.35
CA GLY A 616 -26.49 13.01 42.92
C GLY A 616 -27.51 12.00 42.45
N ILE A 617 -28.58 12.48 41.82
CA ILE A 617 -29.60 11.62 41.23
C ILE A 617 -29.11 11.12 39.88
N LEU A 618 -28.88 9.82 39.75
CA LEU A 618 -28.48 9.23 38.47
C LEU A 618 -29.59 9.43 37.44
N LEU A 619 -29.32 10.16 36.35
CA LEU A 619 -30.30 10.39 35.31
C LEU A 619 -30.45 9.18 34.40
N LYS A 620 -29.32 8.65 33.94
CA LYS A 620 -29.28 7.51 33.03
C LYS A 620 -27.93 6.85 33.04
N TRP A 621 -27.90 5.53 32.92
CA TRP A 621 -26.67 4.81 32.70
C TRP A 621 -26.09 5.09 31.32
N THR A 622 -24.76 5.16 31.24
CA THR A 622 -23.99 5.27 30.00
C THR A 622 -22.91 4.18 29.98
N LYS A 623 -22.14 4.11 28.89
CA LYS A 623 -21.04 3.15 28.73
C LYS A 623 -21.56 1.69 28.81
N GLY A 624 -21.05 0.89 29.74
CA GLY A 624 -21.37 -0.54 29.90
C GLY A 624 -22.27 -0.90 31.11
N PHE A 625 -22.71 0.08 31.91
CA PHE A 625 -23.51 -0.17 33.12
C PHE A 625 -25.00 -0.23 32.81
N LYS A 626 -25.73 -1.11 33.52
CA LYS A 626 -27.20 -1.28 33.44
C LYS A 626 -27.84 -1.73 34.76
N ALA A 627 -27.20 -1.48 35.90
CA ALA A 627 -27.69 -1.93 37.20
C ALA A 627 -29.10 -1.36 37.50
N SER A 628 -30.06 -2.25 37.72
CA SER A 628 -31.47 -1.90 37.94
C SER A 628 -31.71 -1.26 39.31
N GLY A 629 -32.68 -0.35 39.41
CA GLY A 629 -32.99 0.35 40.66
C GLY A 629 -32.02 1.49 41.03
N CYS A 630 -31.12 1.89 40.12
CA CYS A 630 -30.22 3.03 40.32
C CYS A 630 -30.72 4.32 39.64
N GLU A 631 -31.28 4.24 38.42
CA GLU A 631 -31.74 5.42 37.69
C GLU A 631 -32.91 6.10 38.43
N GLY A 632 -32.85 7.42 38.54
CA GLY A 632 -33.77 8.23 39.34
C GLY A 632 -33.52 8.19 40.85
N GLN A 633 -32.53 7.43 41.33
CA GLN A 633 -32.16 7.37 42.74
C GLN A 633 -30.91 8.20 43.03
N ASP A 634 -30.81 8.69 44.26
CA ASP A 634 -29.60 9.35 44.75
C ASP A 634 -28.51 8.32 45.08
N VAL A 635 -27.41 8.36 44.33
CA VAL A 635 -26.31 7.39 44.45
C VAL A 635 -25.61 7.48 45.80
N VAL A 636 -25.67 8.63 46.45
CA VAL A 636 -25.14 8.84 47.80
C VAL A 636 -25.98 8.10 48.83
N THR A 637 -27.30 8.19 48.69
CA THR A 637 -28.26 7.44 49.52
C THR A 637 -28.07 5.93 49.33
N LEU A 638 -27.95 5.45 48.09
CA LEU A 638 -27.69 4.03 47.80
C LEU A 638 -26.38 3.53 48.43
N LEU A 639 -25.32 4.33 48.39
CA LEU A 639 -24.05 4.01 49.02
C LEU A 639 -24.17 3.98 50.56
N LYS A 640 -24.84 4.98 51.16
CA LYS A 640 -25.08 5.04 52.61
C LYS A 640 -25.89 3.84 53.09
N GLU A 641 -26.95 3.45 52.38
CA GLU A 641 -27.74 2.25 52.69
C GLU A 641 -26.89 0.98 52.64
N ALA A 642 -26.02 0.84 51.64
CA ALA A 642 -25.10 -0.29 51.55
C ALA A 642 -24.09 -0.35 52.71
N VAL A 643 -23.57 0.80 53.15
CA VAL A 643 -22.70 0.89 54.35
C VAL A 643 -23.47 0.49 55.61
N CYS A 644 -24.69 1.01 55.79
CA CYS A 644 -25.55 0.66 56.93
C CYS A 644 -25.91 -0.83 57.00
N ARG A 645 -26.08 -1.50 55.85
CA ARG A 645 -26.27 -2.96 55.79
C ARG A 645 -25.05 -3.72 56.31
N LYS A 646 -23.84 -3.26 56.00
CA LYS A 646 -22.60 -3.97 56.34
C LYS A 646 -22.16 -3.79 57.80
N ARG A 647 -22.47 -2.63 58.43
CA ARG A 647 -22.19 -2.33 59.87
C ARG A 647 -20.72 -2.50 60.31
N GLU A 648 -19.76 -2.36 59.39
CA GLU A 648 -18.33 -2.54 59.68
C GLU A 648 -17.55 -1.23 59.87
N PHE A 649 -18.01 -0.13 59.27
CA PHE A 649 -17.38 1.19 59.29
C PHE A 649 -18.42 2.28 58.98
N ASP A 650 -18.06 3.54 59.22
CA ASP A 650 -18.88 4.72 58.89
C ASP A 650 -18.16 5.58 57.83
N LEU A 651 -18.91 6.28 56.99
CA LEU A 651 -18.37 7.16 55.94
C LEU A 651 -18.94 8.57 56.07
N ASN A 652 -18.06 9.56 56.21
CA ASN A 652 -18.44 10.96 56.14
C ASN A 652 -18.52 11.42 54.68
N PHE A 653 -19.67 11.22 54.03
CA PHE A 653 -19.86 11.62 52.64
C PHE A 653 -19.92 13.15 52.49
N VAL A 654 -19.07 13.71 51.62
CA VAL A 654 -18.97 15.16 51.41
C VAL A 654 -19.37 15.59 50.00
N ALA A 655 -18.99 14.82 48.98
CA ALA A 655 -19.18 15.24 47.59
C ALA A 655 -19.39 14.06 46.65
N VAL A 656 -20.32 14.20 45.70
CA VAL A 656 -20.38 13.40 44.47
C VAL A 656 -19.88 14.24 43.30
N VAL A 657 -19.04 13.66 42.46
CA VAL A 657 -18.23 14.39 41.47
C VAL A 657 -18.22 13.65 40.13
N ASN A 658 -18.21 14.36 39.01
CA ASN A 658 -17.96 13.78 37.69
C ASN A 658 -16.45 13.72 37.39
N ASP A 659 -15.98 12.70 36.65
CA ASP A 659 -14.54 12.54 36.35
C ASP A 659 -13.91 13.74 35.64
N THR A 660 -14.64 14.43 34.76
CA THR A 660 -14.12 15.65 34.12
C THR A 660 -13.81 16.72 35.16
N VAL A 661 -14.67 16.88 36.16
CA VAL A 661 -14.54 17.88 37.23
C VAL A 661 -13.39 17.50 38.15
N GLY A 662 -13.27 16.22 38.50
CA GLY A 662 -12.11 15.70 39.24
C GLY A 662 -10.80 15.99 38.50
N THR A 663 -10.72 15.68 37.21
CA THR A 663 -9.53 15.94 36.38
C THR A 663 -9.20 17.43 36.31
N MET A 664 -10.19 18.30 36.13
CA MET A 664 -10.00 19.75 36.18
C MET A 664 -9.40 20.20 37.51
N MET A 665 -9.95 19.71 38.63
CA MET A 665 -9.52 20.09 39.98
C MET A 665 -8.12 19.57 40.31
N THR A 666 -7.78 18.36 39.87
CA THR A 666 -6.42 17.80 40.00
C THR A 666 -5.40 18.68 39.29
N CYS A 667 -5.69 19.07 38.05
CA CYS A 667 -4.79 19.94 37.29
C CYS A 667 -4.80 21.38 37.85
N GLY A 668 -5.94 21.87 38.35
CA GLY A 668 -6.09 23.16 39.03
C GLY A 668 -5.26 23.31 40.29
N TYR A 669 -4.98 22.21 40.98
CA TYR A 669 -4.08 22.20 42.14
C TYR A 669 -2.61 22.46 41.76
N GLU A 670 -2.22 22.14 40.53
CA GLU A 670 -0.85 22.34 40.03
C GLU A 670 -0.72 23.61 39.17
N ASP A 671 -1.76 23.96 38.42
CA ASP A 671 -1.84 25.16 37.60
C ASP A 671 -3.14 25.94 37.91
N PRO A 672 -3.06 27.08 38.59
CA PRO A 672 -4.22 27.91 38.92
C PRO A 672 -5.02 28.41 37.71
N ASN A 673 -4.47 28.36 36.48
CA ASN A 673 -5.18 28.72 35.26
C ASN A 673 -6.06 27.58 34.71
N CYS A 674 -6.06 26.41 35.37
CA CYS A 674 -6.84 25.26 34.92
C CYS A 674 -8.31 25.40 35.31
N GLU A 675 -9.13 25.75 34.32
CA GLU A 675 -10.57 25.98 34.49
C GLU A 675 -11.42 25.15 33.53
N VAL A 676 -10.80 24.19 32.84
CA VAL A 676 -11.47 23.24 31.94
C VAL A 676 -10.97 21.83 32.24
N GLY A 677 -11.88 20.88 32.33
CA GLY A 677 -11.59 19.45 32.41
C GLY A 677 -12.05 18.74 31.15
N LEU A 678 -11.23 17.82 30.64
CA LEU A 678 -11.51 17.05 29.43
C LEU A 678 -11.22 15.57 29.66
N ILE A 679 -12.18 14.71 29.31
CA ILE A 679 -11.99 13.26 29.26
C ILE A 679 -12.10 12.79 27.81
N VAL A 680 -11.09 12.03 27.35
CA VAL A 680 -11.11 11.32 26.06
C VAL A 680 -10.50 9.92 26.23
N GLY A 681 -11.35 8.98 26.65
CA GLY A 681 -11.01 7.59 26.93
C GLY A 681 -12.06 6.64 26.36
N THR A 682 -12.65 5.79 27.21
CA THR A 682 -13.80 4.94 26.82
C THR A 682 -15.00 5.79 26.39
N GLY A 683 -15.27 6.89 27.10
CA GLY A 683 -16.21 7.94 26.71
C GLY A 683 -15.49 9.26 26.43
N THR A 684 -16.26 10.31 26.13
CA THR A 684 -15.73 11.67 26.11
C THR A 684 -16.70 12.66 26.75
N ASN A 685 -16.16 13.52 27.60
CA ASN A 685 -16.91 14.58 28.27
C ASN A 685 -16.00 15.79 28.57
N ALA A 686 -16.60 16.95 28.85
CA ALA A 686 -15.89 18.12 29.33
C ALA A 686 -16.67 18.87 30.41
N CYS A 687 -15.94 19.62 31.23
CA CYS A 687 -16.49 20.57 32.17
C CYS A 687 -15.67 21.87 32.17
N TYR A 688 -16.24 22.96 32.66
CA TYR A 688 -15.51 24.21 32.81
C TYR A 688 -16.12 25.12 33.89
N MET A 689 -15.36 26.12 34.35
CA MET A 689 -15.86 27.15 35.26
C MET A 689 -16.71 28.18 34.51
N GLU A 690 -18.01 28.19 34.77
CA GLU A 690 -18.99 29.14 34.22
C GLU A 690 -19.30 30.24 35.26
N GLU A 691 -19.68 31.41 34.76
CA GLU A 691 -20.10 32.53 35.59
C GLU A 691 -21.52 32.28 36.13
N MET A 692 -21.75 32.50 37.43
CA MET A 692 -23.03 32.16 38.08
C MET A 692 -24.25 32.84 37.41
N HIS A 693 -24.11 34.10 36.99
CA HIS A 693 -25.17 34.83 36.27
C HIS A 693 -25.60 34.19 34.94
N ASN A 694 -24.81 33.26 34.37
CA ASN A 694 -25.19 32.51 33.17
C ASN A 694 -25.93 31.20 33.49
N ILE A 695 -25.96 30.77 34.75
CA ILE A 695 -26.53 29.49 35.19
C ILE A 695 -27.93 29.74 35.77
N GLU A 696 -28.94 29.86 34.91
CA GLU A 696 -30.34 30.15 35.31
C GLU A 696 -30.99 29.05 36.19
N LEU A 697 -30.29 27.94 36.41
CA LEU A 697 -30.75 26.75 37.14
C LEU A 697 -30.44 26.80 38.63
N VAL A 698 -29.50 27.65 39.04
CA VAL A 698 -29.08 27.79 40.44
C VAL A 698 -29.34 29.24 40.86
N GLU A 699 -29.92 29.43 42.03
CA GLU A 699 -30.14 30.78 42.56
C GLU A 699 -28.81 31.45 42.96
N GLY A 700 -28.67 32.73 42.62
CA GLY A 700 -27.53 33.58 42.93
C GLY A 700 -26.66 33.90 41.71
N ASP A 701 -26.25 35.16 41.57
CA ASP A 701 -25.49 35.65 40.40
C ASP A 701 -23.98 35.81 40.69
N ASP A 702 -23.60 35.73 41.97
CA ASP A 702 -22.23 36.02 42.43
C ASP A 702 -21.30 34.82 42.34
N GLY A 703 -20.13 35.03 41.73
CA GLY A 703 -19.06 34.05 41.63
C GLY A 703 -19.18 33.12 40.42
N ARG A 704 -18.61 31.92 40.55
CA ARG A 704 -18.50 30.94 39.47
C ARG A 704 -18.90 29.56 39.95
N MET A 705 -19.25 28.69 39.03
CA MET A 705 -19.49 27.27 39.31
C MET A 705 -19.00 26.41 38.16
N CYS A 706 -18.40 25.27 38.49
CA CYS A 706 -18.06 24.28 37.49
C CYS A 706 -19.34 23.65 36.92
N VAL A 707 -19.43 23.59 35.59
CA VAL A 707 -20.54 22.97 34.87
C VAL A 707 -20.03 21.71 34.17
N ASN A 708 -20.67 20.58 34.44
CA ASN A 708 -20.47 19.34 33.70
C ASN A 708 -21.32 19.38 32.43
N MET A 709 -20.71 19.39 31.25
CA MET A 709 -21.45 19.60 30.01
C MET A 709 -22.34 18.41 29.64
N GLU A 710 -21.90 17.18 29.93
CA GLU A 710 -22.42 15.95 29.33
C GLU A 710 -22.47 16.08 27.80
N TRP A 711 -21.37 16.57 27.21
CA TRP A 711 -21.33 16.96 25.79
C TRP A 711 -21.46 15.79 24.82
N GLY A 712 -21.39 14.55 25.33
CA GLY A 712 -21.42 13.34 24.51
C GLY A 712 -22.75 13.19 23.79
N ALA A 713 -23.82 13.75 24.38
CA ALA A 713 -25.17 13.80 23.83
C ALA A 713 -25.35 14.86 22.72
N PHE A 714 -24.36 15.71 22.43
CA PHE A 714 -24.44 16.65 21.33
C PHE A 714 -24.76 15.91 20.02
N GLY A 715 -25.71 16.40 19.23
CA GLY A 715 -26.20 15.74 18.02
C GLY A 715 -27.36 14.76 18.25
N ASP A 716 -27.75 14.45 19.50
CA ASP A 716 -28.89 13.57 19.81
C ASP A 716 -30.24 14.10 19.29
N ASN A 717 -30.35 15.41 19.03
CA ASN A 717 -31.55 16.03 18.42
C ASN A 717 -31.36 16.33 16.93
N GLY A 718 -30.31 15.81 16.29
CA GLY A 718 -30.01 15.98 14.87
C GLY A 718 -29.07 17.14 14.54
N GLU A 719 -28.46 17.79 15.54
CA GLU A 719 -27.55 18.92 15.32
C GLU A 719 -26.28 18.56 14.53
N LEU A 720 -26.00 17.27 14.36
CA LEU A 720 -24.82 16.74 13.68
C LEU A 720 -25.15 15.81 12.51
N ASP A 721 -26.42 15.67 12.12
CA ASP A 721 -26.85 14.67 11.12
C ASP A 721 -26.16 14.89 9.75
N ASP A 722 -25.80 16.12 9.40
CA ASP A 722 -25.06 16.49 8.18
C ASP A 722 -23.56 16.15 8.23
N PHE A 723 -23.03 15.83 9.41
CA PHE A 723 -21.64 15.37 9.60
C PHE A 723 -21.54 13.87 9.90
N CYS A 724 -22.68 13.22 10.19
CA CYS A 724 -22.76 11.78 10.37
C CYS A 724 -22.69 11.05 9.03
N THR A 725 -21.93 9.95 9.01
CA THR A 725 -21.86 9.05 7.86
C THR A 725 -22.72 7.81 8.09
N GLN A 726 -22.92 7.01 7.04
CA GLN A 726 -23.56 5.69 7.16
C GLN A 726 -22.87 4.79 8.21
N PHE A 727 -21.57 4.95 8.42
CA PHE A 727 -20.81 4.19 9.40
C PHE A 727 -21.16 4.61 10.83
N ASP A 728 -21.35 5.91 11.04
CA ASP A 728 -21.76 6.46 12.34
C ASP A 728 -23.18 6.00 12.71
N HIS A 729 -24.11 6.04 11.74
CA HIS A 729 -25.47 5.51 11.93
C HIS A 729 -25.45 4.01 12.25
N THR A 730 -24.65 3.23 11.52
CA THR A 730 -24.52 1.78 11.79
C THR A 730 -24.01 1.53 13.21
N VAL A 731 -23.02 2.30 13.68
CA VAL A 731 -22.50 2.20 15.04
C VAL A 731 -23.55 2.63 16.07
N ASP A 732 -24.32 3.69 15.81
CA ASP A 732 -25.40 4.17 16.68
C ASP A 732 -26.52 3.11 16.82
N ASP A 733 -27.05 2.63 15.70
CA ASP A 733 -28.14 1.64 15.63
C ASP A 733 -27.77 0.33 16.32
N CYS A 734 -26.49 -0.07 16.23
CA CYS A 734 -25.97 -1.30 16.81
C CYS A 734 -25.54 -1.15 18.28
N SER A 735 -25.54 0.06 18.83
CA SER A 735 -25.06 0.34 20.18
C SER A 735 -26.08 -0.05 21.26
N ASN A 736 -25.65 0.00 22.53
CA ASN A 736 -26.54 -0.23 23.67
C ASN A 736 -27.65 0.82 23.82
N TYR A 737 -27.46 2.01 23.25
CA TYR A 737 -28.35 3.16 23.37
C TYR A 737 -28.46 3.90 22.03
N PRO A 738 -29.21 3.36 21.05
CA PRO A 738 -29.42 4.00 19.76
C PRO A 738 -30.04 5.41 19.90
N GLY A 739 -29.60 6.35 19.08
CA GLY A 739 -30.06 7.74 19.08
C GLY A 739 -29.55 8.56 20.28
N LYS A 740 -28.57 8.04 21.03
CA LYS A 740 -27.98 8.71 22.20
C LYS A 740 -26.47 8.74 22.13
N GLN A 741 -25.88 9.76 22.75
CA GLN A 741 -24.43 9.95 22.81
C GLN A 741 -23.79 10.04 21.42
N ARG A 742 -24.46 10.67 20.45
CA ARG A 742 -24.02 10.67 19.05
C ARG A 742 -22.65 11.31 18.85
N TYR A 743 -22.36 12.43 19.51
CA TYR A 743 -21.04 13.07 19.45
C TYR A 743 -19.95 12.21 20.11
N GLU A 744 -20.24 11.59 21.26
CA GLU A 744 -19.30 10.66 21.90
C GLU A 744 -18.94 9.48 20.98
N LYS A 745 -19.93 8.93 20.25
CA LYS A 745 -19.74 7.81 19.32
C LYS A 745 -18.78 8.12 18.16
N MET A 746 -18.63 9.39 17.80
CA MET A 746 -17.69 9.82 16.78
C MET A 746 -16.27 10.12 17.31
N ILE A 747 -16.06 10.06 18.63
CA ILE A 747 -14.82 10.53 19.28
C ILE A 747 -14.16 9.47 20.15
N SER A 748 -14.92 8.75 20.98
CA SER A 748 -14.36 7.99 22.09
C SER A 748 -13.80 6.62 21.67
N GLY A 749 -12.86 6.12 22.46
CA GLY A 749 -12.16 4.86 22.21
C GLY A 749 -13.06 3.62 22.17
N MET A 750 -14.25 3.68 22.76
CA MET A 750 -15.25 2.60 22.69
C MET A 750 -15.83 2.42 21.29
N TYR A 751 -15.88 3.49 20.49
CA TYR A 751 -16.64 3.50 19.22
C TYR A 751 -15.76 3.67 17.98
N LEU A 752 -14.59 4.31 18.08
CA LEU A 752 -13.70 4.51 16.92
C LEU A 752 -13.34 3.19 16.21
N GLY A 753 -13.08 2.14 16.99
CA GLY A 753 -12.82 0.80 16.47
C GLY A 753 -13.98 0.22 15.67
N GLU A 754 -15.22 0.50 16.07
CA GLU A 754 -16.40 0.04 15.34
C GLU A 754 -16.64 0.84 14.05
N ILE A 755 -16.32 2.14 14.04
CA ILE A 755 -16.36 2.93 12.80
C ILE A 755 -15.34 2.35 11.80
N VAL A 756 -14.09 2.13 12.25
CA VAL A 756 -13.05 1.46 11.44
C VAL A 756 -13.56 0.12 10.94
N ARG A 757 -14.06 -0.76 11.82
CA ARG A 757 -14.56 -2.09 11.45
C ARG A 757 -15.63 -2.02 10.35
N ASN A 758 -16.60 -1.11 10.47
CA ASN A 758 -17.68 -0.99 9.47
C ASN A 758 -17.17 -0.44 8.12
N VAL A 759 -16.18 0.47 8.11
CA VAL A 759 -15.52 0.90 6.87
C VAL A 759 -14.79 -0.28 6.21
N LEU A 760 -14.06 -1.09 6.98
CA LEU A 760 -13.37 -2.28 6.45
C LEU A 760 -14.34 -3.35 5.92
N ILE A 761 -15.52 -3.50 6.53
CA ILE A 761 -16.60 -4.36 6.02
C ILE A 761 -17.10 -3.86 4.67
N ASP A 762 -17.39 -2.56 4.54
CA ASP A 762 -17.85 -1.98 3.27
C ASP A 762 -16.80 -2.11 2.17
N PHE A 763 -15.52 -1.84 2.49
CA PHE A 763 -14.42 -2.04 1.55
C PHE A 763 -14.30 -3.50 1.10
N THR A 764 -14.46 -4.44 2.03
CA THR A 764 -14.40 -5.86 1.73
C THR A 764 -15.62 -6.28 0.90
N ALA A 765 -16.83 -5.82 1.21
CA ALA A 765 -18.03 -6.11 0.43
C ALA A 765 -17.93 -5.60 -1.02
N LYS A 766 -17.25 -4.46 -1.24
CA LYS A 766 -16.97 -3.88 -2.56
C LYS A 766 -15.75 -4.48 -3.27
N GLY A 767 -15.06 -5.45 -2.66
CA GLY A 767 -13.84 -6.05 -3.23
C GLY A 767 -12.61 -5.13 -3.22
N LEU A 768 -12.65 -4.05 -2.43
CA LEU A 768 -11.57 -3.06 -2.28
C LEU A 768 -10.52 -3.46 -1.24
N LEU A 769 -10.80 -4.48 -0.42
CA LEU A 769 -9.97 -4.99 0.66
C LEU A 769 -10.16 -6.51 0.85
N PHE A 770 -9.14 -7.19 1.36
CA PHE A 770 -9.17 -8.62 1.73
C PHE A 770 -9.69 -9.55 0.62
N ARG A 771 -9.44 -9.17 -0.64
CA ARG A 771 -9.90 -9.90 -1.86
C ARG A 771 -11.41 -10.14 -1.89
N GLY A 772 -12.18 -9.25 -1.27
CA GLY A 772 -13.64 -9.38 -1.22
C GLY A 772 -14.17 -10.41 -0.21
N LYS A 773 -13.29 -11.01 0.61
CA LYS A 773 -13.66 -12.12 1.51
C LYS A 773 -13.89 -11.61 2.93
N LEU A 774 -15.17 -11.51 3.30
CA LEU A 774 -15.57 -11.13 4.65
C LEU A 774 -15.31 -12.29 5.64
N SER A 775 -14.35 -12.12 6.54
CA SER A 775 -14.04 -13.11 7.59
C SER A 775 -15.01 -13.02 8.77
N GLU A 776 -15.21 -14.13 9.49
CA GLU A 776 -16.02 -14.11 10.73
C GLU A 776 -15.41 -13.20 11.79
N GLN A 777 -14.08 -13.09 11.84
CA GLN A 777 -13.39 -12.19 12.76
C GLN A 777 -13.73 -10.73 12.48
N LEU A 778 -13.79 -10.31 11.21
CA LEU A 778 -14.15 -8.92 10.87
C LEU A 778 -15.61 -8.59 11.22
N LYS A 779 -16.48 -9.60 11.32
CA LYS A 779 -17.88 -9.43 11.79
C LYS A 779 -17.97 -9.28 13.32
N THR A 780 -16.97 -9.71 14.07
CA THR A 780 -16.95 -9.62 15.54
C THR A 780 -16.85 -8.17 15.99
N ARG A 781 -17.89 -7.69 16.70
CA ARG A 781 -17.92 -6.34 17.29
C ARG A 781 -16.83 -6.20 18.36
N GLY A 782 -16.21 -5.02 18.43
CA GLY A 782 -15.19 -4.69 19.41
C GLY A 782 -13.80 -5.28 19.11
N ILE A 783 -13.60 -5.92 17.95
CA ILE A 783 -12.30 -6.52 17.59
C ILE A 783 -11.18 -5.48 17.47
N PHE A 784 -11.51 -4.25 17.08
CA PHE A 784 -10.57 -3.12 17.00
C PHE A 784 -10.61 -2.28 18.28
N GLU A 785 -10.10 -2.81 19.38
CA GLU A 785 -9.93 -2.02 20.60
C GLU A 785 -9.00 -0.80 20.37
N THR A 786 -9.18 0.27 21.15
CA THR A 786 -8.37 1.51 21.07
C THR A 786 -6.86 1.24 21.05
N LYS A 787 -6.40 0.22 21.80
CA LYS A 787 -4.98 -0.16 21.84
C LYS A 787 -4.44 -0.54 20.46
N PHE A 788 -5.25 -1.19 19.62
CA PHE A 788 -4.84 -1.62 18.30
C PHE A 788 -4.80 -0.45 17.32
N LEU A 789 -5.75 0.49 17.39
CA LEU A 789 -5.70 1.74 16.60
C LEU A 789 -4.41 2.50 16.92
N SER A 790 -4.11 2.71 18.22
CA SER A 790 -2.90 3.37 18.67
C SER A 790 -1.62 2.64 18.24
N GLN A 791 -1.64 1.31 18.11
CA GLN A 791 -0.49 0.54 17.62
C GLN A 791 -0.33 0.64 16.09
N ILE A 792 -1.42 0.51 15.33
CA ILE A 792 -1.42 0.57 13.86
C ILE A 792 -0.89 1.92 13.36
N GLU A 793 -1.21 3.01 14.07
CA GLU A 793 -0.87 4.38 13.66
C GLU A 793 0.52 4.88 14.08
N ARG A 794 1.34 4.06 14.78
CA ARG A 794 2.68 4.52 15.20
C ARG A 794 3.57 4.84 13.99
N ASP A 795 4.26 5.97 14.04
CA ASP A 795 5.06 6.48 12.91
C ASP A 795 6.25 5.59 12.54
N ARG A 796 6.85 4.92 13.54
CA ARG A 796 8.02 4.05 13.35
C ARG A 796 7.67 2.58 13.12
N LEU A 797 6.40 2.27 12.85
CA LEU A 797 5.96 0.89 12.68
C LEU A 797 6.14 0.47 11.22
N ALA A 798 6.95 -0.56 10.99
CA ALA A 798 7.10 -1.15 9.66
C ALA A 798 5.77 -1.81 9.25
N MET A 799 5.44 -1.83 7.95
CA MET A 799 4.17 -2.43 7.47
C MET A 799 4.01 -3.90 7.87
N ARG A 800 5.11 -4.66 7.98
CA ARG A 800 5.11 -6.03 8.53
C ARG A 800 4.55 -6.12 9.95
N GLN A 801 4.80 -5.11 10.78
CA GLN A 801 4.28 -5.08 12.16
C GLN A 801 2.78 -4.75 12.18
N VAL A 802 2.31 -3.86 11.28
CA VAL A 802 0.86 -3.62 11.10
C VAL A 802 0.17 -4.92 10.68
N ARG A 803 0.73 -5.63 9.70
CA ARG A 803 0.24 -6.94 9.27
C ARG A 803 0.21 -7.94 10.42
N SER A 804 1.25 -8.01 11.25
CA SER A 804 1.29 -8.90 12.41
C SER A 804 0.16 -8.61 13.41
N ILE A 805 -0.20 -7.34 13.61
CA ILE A 805 -1.35 -6.95 14.43
C ILE A 805 -2.65 -7.46 13.80
N LEU A 806 -2.85 -7.26 12.49
CA LEU A 806 -4.05 -7.76 11.79
C LEU A 806 -4.16 -9.28 11.83
N GLN A 807 -3.05 -9.99 11.67
CA GLN A 807 -3.00 -11.45 11.81
C GLN A 807 -3.30 -11.91 13.23
N HIS A 808 -2.83 -11.18 14.25
CA HIS A 808 -3.16 -11.44 15.65
C HIS A 808 -4.66 -11.24 15.94
N LEU A 809 -5.30 -10.28 15.25
CA LEU A 809 -6.76 -10.11 15.24
C LEU A 809 -7.50 -11.18 14.41
N GLY A 810 -6.80 -12.20 13.89
CA GLY A 810 -7.40 -13.27 13.12
C GLY A 810 -7.73 -12.89 11.66
N LEU A 811 -7.25 -11.75 11.18
CA LEU A 811 -7.33 -11.33 9.77
C LEU A 811 -6.14 -11.91 8.98
N THR A 812 -5.96 -13.23 9.04
CA THR A 812 -4.73 -13.92 8.60
C THR A 812 -4.44 -13.80 7.10
N SER A 813 -5.46 -13.52 6.29
CA SER A 813 -5.34 -13.29 4.85
C SER A 813 -4.87 -11.88 4.49
N SER A 814 -4.61 -11.00 5.46
CA SER A 814 -4.15 -9.63 5.20
C SER A 814 -2.77 -9.60 4.52
N THR A 815 -2.65 -8.79 3.47
CA THR A 815 -1.42 -8.46 2.75
C THR A 815 -0.81 -7.15 3.26
N CYS A 816 0.40 -6.80 2.83
CA CYS A 816 0.97 -5.46 3.03
C CYS A 816 0.07 -4.36 2.45
N ASP A 817 -0.48 -4.55 1.25
CA ASP A 817 -1.38 -3.57 0.63
C ASP A 817 -2.67 -3.42 1.46
N ASP A 818 -3.24 -4.52 1.97
CA ASP A 818 -4.37 -4.44 2.92
C ASP A 818 -3.98 -3.68 4.19
N SER A 819 -2.76 -3.88 4.69
CA SER A 819 -2.26 -3.22 5.91
C SER A 819 -2.12 -1.71 5.72
N VAL A 820 -1.71 -1.25 4.53
CA VAL A 820 -1.68 0.17 4.15
C VAL A 820 -3.08 0.75 4.18
N VAL A 821 -4.06 0.07 3.55
CA VAL A 821 -5.45 0.52 3.51
C VAL A 821 -6.06 0.56 4.92
N VAL A 822 -5.85 -0.46 5.74
CA VAL A 822 -6.35 -0.48 7.13
C VAL A 822 -5.75 0.66 7.96
N LYS A 823 -4.44 0.91 7.82
CA LYS A 823 -3.78 2.03 8.50
C LYS A 823 -4.35 3.39 8.06
N GLU A 824 -4.64 3.56 6.77
CA GLU A 824 -5.26 4.78 6.25
C GLU A 824 -6.66 5.00 6.83
N VAL A 825 -7.49 3.95 6.89
CA VAL A 825 -8.83 4.01 7.50
C VAL A 825 -8.73 4.43 8.97
N CYS A 826 -7.82 3.83 9.75
CA CYS A 826 -7.59 4.22 11.14
C CYS A 826 -7.23 5.72 11.26
N LEU A 827 -6.25 6.18 10.47
CA LEU A 827 -5.80 7.58 10.45
C LEU A 827 -6.94 8.55 10.15
N VAL A 828 -7.79 8.25 9.15
CA VAL A 828 -8.92 9.12 8.78
C VAL A 828 -9.93 9.21 9.92
N VAL A 829 -10.30 8.08 10.53
CA VAL A 829 -11.27 8.02 11.63
C VAL A 829 -10.73 8.73 12.88
N ALA A 830 -9.49 8.44 13.28
CA ALA A 830 -8.87 9.05 14.46
C ALA A 830 -8.64 10.56 14.29
N ARG A 831 -8.27 11.00 13.07
CA ARG A 831 -8.14 12.43 12.74
C ARG A 831 -9.47 13.15 12.88
N ARG A 832 -10.55 12.62 12.29
CA ARG A 832 -11.90 13.20 12.41
C ARG A 832 -12.31 13.32 13.88
N ALA A 833 -12.10 12.28 14.67
CA ALA A 833 -12.40 12.25 16.10
C ALA A 833 -11.67 13.35 16.87
N ALA A 834 -10.37 13.52 16.62
CA ALA A 834 -9.56 14.57 17.24
C ALA A 834 -10.02 15.98 16.82
N GLN A 835 -10.37 16.17 15.54
CA GLN A 835 -10.85 17.46 15.03
C GLN A 835 -12.22 17.84 15.61
N LEU A 836 -13.16 16.88 15.70
CA LEU A 836 -14.45 17.09 16.35
C LEU A 836 -14.25 17.50 17.81
N CYS A 837 -13.46 16.73 18.57
CA CYS A 837 -13.11 17.06 19.96
C CYS A 837 -12.51 18.47 20.09
N GLY A 838 -11.62 18.86 19.16
CA GLY A 838 -11.00 20.18 19.12
C GLY A 838 -12.02 21.30 18.84
N ALA A 839 -12.99 21.07 17.96
CA ALA A 839 -14.07 22.01 17.68
C ALA A 839 -15.01 22.20 18.89
N GLY A 840 -15.34 21.12 19.59
CA GLY A 840 -16.11 21.20 20.85
C GLY A 840 -15.36 21.99 21.92
N LEU A 841 -14.07 21.71 22.11
CA LEU A 841 -13.24 22.43 23.08
C LEU A 841 -13.03 23.91 22.70
N ALA A 842 -12.95 24.21 21.39
CA ALA A 842 -12.88 25.58 20.88
C ALA A 842 -14.11 26.39 21.27
N ALA A 843 -15.30 25.77 21.26
CA ALA A 843 -16.53 26.42 21.71
C ALA A 843 -16.48 26.76 23.20
N VAL A 844 -15.91 25.87 24.03
CA VAL A 844 -15.77 26.06 25.47
C VAL A 844 -14.84 27.24 25.79
N VAL A 845 -13.62 27.23 25.25
CA VAL A 845 -12.63 28.27 25.60
C VAL A 845 -13.01 29.64 25.06
N ASP A 846 -13.62 29.72 23.87
CA ASP A 846 -14.13 30.99 23.36
C ASP A 846 -15.32 31.49 24.17
N LYS A 847 -16.19 30.60 24.65
CA LYS A 847 -17.29 31.00 25.54
C LYS A 847 -16.75 31.59 26.84
N ILE A 848 -15.76 30.98 27.47
CA ILE A 848 -15.11 31.53 28.69
C ILE A 848 -14.52 32.91 28.41
N ARG A 849 -13.80 33.06 27.29
CA ARG A 849 -13.21 34.33 26.86
C ARG A 849 -14.29 35.40 26.64
N GLN A 850 -15.39 35.06 25.98
CA GLN A 850 -16.50 35.96 25.69
C GLN A 850 -17.26 36.35 26.95
N ASN A 851 -17.57 35.40 27.84
CA ASN A 851 -18.23 35.64 29.12
C ASN A 851 -17.46 36.69 29.95
N ARG A 852 -16.12 36.64 29.90
CA ARG A 852 -15.23 37.55 30.62
C ARG A 852 -14.88 38.82 29.84
N ASN A 853 -15.47 39.02 28.66
CA ASN A 853 -15.21 40.15 27.76
C ASN A 853 -13.72 40.36 27.46
N LEU A 854 -12.99 39.26 27.26
CA LEU A 854 -11.54 39.29 27.00
C LEU A 854 -11.22 39.28 25.50
N ASN A 855 -10.24 40.07 25.10
CA ASN A 855 -9.70 40.03 23.73
C ASN A 855 -8.84 38.78 23.50
N GLN A 856 -8.12 38.34 24.53
CA GLN A 856 -7.33 37.10 24.54
C GLN A 856 -7.52 36.39 25.88
N LEU A 857 -7.52 35.05 25.86
CA LEU A 857 -7.63 34.21 27.04
C LEU A 857 -6.40 33.28 27.12
N SER A 858 -5.73 33.24 28.27
CA SER A 858 -4.79 32.18 28.61
C SER A 858 -5.47 31.25 29.60
N ILE A 859 -5.53 29.96 29.30
CA ILE A 859 -6.26 28.98 30.11
C ILE A 859 -5.60 27.61 30.01
N THR A 860 -5.73 26.82 31.08
CA THR A 860 -5.26 25.44 31.11
C THR A 860 -6.43 24.46 31.07
N VAL A 861 -6.26 23.38 30.31
CA VAL A 861 -7.19 22.25 30.23
C VAL A 861 -6.52 21.04 30.88
N GLY A 862 -7.12 20.54 31.95
CA GLY A 862 -6.77 19.26 32.55
C GLY A 862 -7.35 18.13 31.71
N VAL A 863 -6.51 17.21 31.22
CA VAL A 863 -6.95 16.10 30.35
C VAL A 863 -6.61 14.75 30.94
N ASP A 864 -7.57 13.82 30.88
CA ASP A 864 -7.37 12.40 31.14
C ASP A 864 -8.07 11.54 30.06
N GLY A 865 -7.74 10.26 30.00
CA GLY A 865 -8.32 9.28 29.11
C GLY A 865 -7.28 8.52 28.28
N THR A 866 -7.54 7.23 28.08
CA THR A 866 -6.62 6.29 27.42
C THR A 866 -6.37 6.66 25.96
N LEU A 867 -7.40 7.08 25.21
CA LEU A 867 -7.26 7.48 23.81
C LEU A 867 -6.35 8.71 23.69
N TYR A 868 -6.57 9.76 24.50
CA TYR A 868 -5.72 10.95 24.49
C TYR A 868 -4.26 10.65 24.86
N LYS A 869 -4.05 9.80 25.88
CA LYS A 869 -2.72 9.47 26.39
C LYS A 869 -1.91 8.56 25.47
N THR A 870 -2.56 7.58 24.85
CA THR A 870 -1.86 6.48 24.15
C THR A 870 -1.84 6.61 22.63
N HIS A 871 -2.78 7.37 22.05
CA HIS A 871 -2.85 7.51 20.60
C HIS A 871 -1.75 8.45 20.08
N PRO A 872 -0.99 8.07 19.05
CA PRO A 872 0.18 8.83 18.60
C PRO A 872 -0.17 10.23 18.09
N HIS A 873 -1.33 10.39 17.46
CA HIS A 873 -1.69 11.62 16.74
C HIS A 873 -2.84 12.42 17.35
N PHE A 874 -3.63 11.81 18.25
CA PHE A 874 -4.93 12.37 18.62
C PHE A 874 -4.77 13.70 19.35
N SER A 875 -3.94 13.73 20.39
CA SER A 875 -3.70 14.93 21.19
C SER A 875 -3.17 16.09 20.34
N ARG A 876 -2.16 15.83 19.50
CA ARG A 876 -1.60 16.83 18.59
C ARG A 876 -2.64 17.42 17.63
N ILE A 877 -3.40 16.58 16.94
CA ILE A 877 -4.40 17.04 15.96
C ILE A 877 -5.53 17.83 16.65
N MET A 878 -5.96 17.39 17.83
CA MET A 878 -6.98 18.10 18.62
C MET A 878 -6.50 19.50 19.03
N GLN A 879 -5.24 19.61 19.49
CA GLN A 879 -4.61 20.88 19.85
C GLN A 879 -4.44 21.81 18.64
N GLU A 880 -3.98 21.29 17.50
CA GLU A 880 -3.86 22.04 16.24
C GLU A 880 -5.24 22.58 15.79
N THR A 881 -6.27 21.74 15.89
CA THR A 881 -7.64 22.11 15.52
C THR A 881 -8.20 23.18 16.46
N LEU A 882 -8.01 23.03 17.77
CA LEU A 882 -8.40 24.03 18.75
C LEU A 882 -7.76 25.40 18.44
N GLN A 883 -6.46 25.41 18.16
CA GLN A 883 -5.70 26.63 17.89
C GLN A 883 -6.16 27.33 16.60
N ASP A 884 -6.52 26.58 15.55
CA ASP A 884 -7.07 27.15 14.30
C ASP A 884 -8.48 27.73 14.51
N LEU A 885 -9.31 27.04 15.30
CA LEU A 885 -10.71 27.43 15.48
C LEU A 885 -10.91 28.50 16.56
N ALA A 886 -10.03 28.60 17.55
CA ALA A 886 -10.07 29.59 18.62
C ALA A 886 -8.71 30.31 18.79
N PRO A 887 -8.24 31.05 17.77
CA PRO A 887 -6.89 31.63 17.75
C PRO A 887 -6.65 32.71 18.82
N GLN A 888 -7.72 33.20 19.46
CA GLN A 888 -7.68 34.19 20.54
C GLN A 888 -7.49 33.55 21.93
N CYS A 889 -7.50 32.21 22.01
CA CYS A 889 -7.32 31.47 23.25
C CYS A 889 -5.97 30.74 23.21
N GLN A 890 -5.06 31.12 24.09
CA GLN A 890 -3.83 30.38 24.34
C GLN A 890 -4.13 29.27 25.35
N VAL A 891 -4.13 28.03 24.89
CA VAL A 891 -4.56 26.89 25.70
C VAL A 891 -3.40 25.97 26.02
N THR A 892 -3.13 25.78 27.31
CA THR A 892 -2.14 24.82 27.80
C THR A 892 -2.84 23.52 28.20
N PHE A 893 -2.26 22.37 27.86
CA PHE A 893 -2.84 21.07 28.18
C PHE A 893 -2.01 20.36 29.24
N HIS A 894 -2.64 20.07 30.38
CA HIS A 894 -2.01 19.36 31.48
C HIS A 894 -2.58 17.95 31.59
N LYS A 895 -1.72 16.93 31.46
CA LYS A 895 -2.14 15.52 31.53
C LYS A 895 -2.21 15.12 32.99
N SER A 896 -3.34 14.58 33.43
CA SER A 896 -3.44 14.03 34.77
C SER A 896 -3.05 12.56 34.78
N GLU A 897 -2.21 12.10 35.71
CA GLU A 897 -1.88 10.67 35.85
C GLU A 897 -2.94 9.90 36.66
N ASP A 898 -3.71 10.58 37.52
CA ASP A 898 -4.82 10.02 38.34
C ASP A 898 -5.91 11.07 38.63
N GLY A 899 -6.44 11.69 37.57
CA GLY A 899 -7.20 12.95 37.66
C GLY A 899 -8.51 12.88 38.43
N SER A 900 -9.28 11.82 38.25
CA SER A 900 -10.59 11.68 38.89
C SER A 900 -10.52 11.42 40.39
N GLY A 901 -9.54 10.63 40.85
CA GLY A 901 -9.38 10.24 42.26
C GLY A 901 -8.79 11.36 43.12
N LYS A 902 -7.64 11.93 42.72
CA LYS A 902 -7.04 13.10 43.40
C LYS A 902 -7.99 14.30 43.38
N GLY A 903 -8.75 14.46 42.30
CA GLY A 903 -9.72 15.53 42.12
C GLY A 903 -10.90 15.47 43.08
N ALA A 904 -11.47 14.28 43.28
CA ALA A 904 -12.54 14.10 44.28
C ALA A 904 -12.08 14.42 45.69
N ALA A 905 -10.85 14.05 46.06
CA ALA A 905 -10.28 14.42 47.35
C ALA A 905 -10.09 15.95 47.47
N LEU A 906 -9.61 16.63 46.42
CA LEU A 906 -9.45 18.09 46.39
C LEU A 906 -10.79 18.81 46.52
N ILE A 907 -11.83 18.35 45.82
CA ILE A 907 -13.18 18.90 45.94
C ILE A 907 -13.72 18.70 47.36
N THR A 908 -13.46 17.54 47.95
CA THR A 908 -13.82 17.24 49.34
C THR A 908 -13.12 18.21 50.31
N ALA A 909 -11.83 18.46 50.10
CA ALA A 909 -11.04 19.40 50.90
C ALA A 909 -11.58 20.84 50.78
N VAL A 910 -11.84 21.30 49.55
CA VAL A 910 -12.45 22.61 49.27
C VAL A 910 -13.82 22.72 49.94
N ALA A 911 -14.66 21.70 49.84
CA ALA A 911 -15.99 21.69 50.47
C ALA A 911 -15.92 21.76 52.00
N CYS A 912 -14.98 21.05 52.62
CA CYS A 912 -14.72 21.11 54.05
C CYS A 912 -14.24 22.52 54.47
N ARG A 913 -13.37 23.16 53.68
CA ARG A 913 -12.93 24.55 53.89
C ARG A 913 -14.10 25.51 53.84
N VAL A 914 -14.88 25.52 52.76
CA VAL A 914 -16.00 26.45 52.58
C VAL A 914 -17.04 26.32 53.71
N LYS A 915 -17.32 25.09 54.18
CA LYS A 915 -18.18 24.86 55.36
C LYS A 915 -17.61 25.49 56.64
N SER A 916 -16.29 25.53 56.81
CA SER A 916 -15.64 26.15 57.98
C SER A 916 -15.60 27.69 57.92
N GLU A 917 -15.66 28.27 56.71
CA GLU A 917 -15.64 29.71 56.46
C GLU A 917 -17.04 30.36 56.43
N GLY A 918 -18.10 29.59 56.66
CA GLY A 918 -19.47 30.10 56.83
C GLY A 918 -20.15 30.62 55.56
N HIS A 919 -19.64 30.30 54.37
CA HIS A 919 -20.25 30.66 53.09
C HIS A 919 -21.16 29.51 52.64
N HIS A 920 -22.48 29.74 52.56
CA HIS A 920 -23.49 28.73 52.18
C HIS A 920 -23.75 28.64 50.67
#